data_AF-A0A1W0ABL4-F1
#
_entry.id   AF-A0A1W0ABL4-F1
#
_cell.length_a   1.000
_cell.length_b   1.000
_cell.length_c   1.000
_cell.angle_alpha   90.00
_cell.angle_beta   90.00
_cell.angle_gamma   90.00
#
_symmetry.space_group_name_H-M   'P 1'
#
loop_
_entity.id
_entity.type
_entity.pdbx_description
1 polymer ?
#
loop_
_entity_poly.entity_id
_entity_poly.type
_entity_poly.pdbx_seq_one_letter_code
_entity_poly.pdbx_strand_id
1 'polypeptide(L)'
;MSKTDDKTQTNKQSLLERNGVDLNSCTNEDRRTALYIAAQNGHCHVVLKLIYAGANIHQVNNDGATPLSIAAENGHTDIVSILITAGANISHGNKNEVTPLFIAAQNGHNDTVAKLILLGADVNQAINNGFTPLYIASQNGHTDTVSTLITANANVDQTSETGETPLCIAVRNGHSAIVSELVSAGADIYHLNNDEASPLFIAAQNDHTEILFALISKGADINQANKFGASPLYIAARSGHTNTVSALISKGVDKSQTTNLGATPLYVAAQNGHTSTVLELIKAGVNINQADNNERTPLYVAAESGHAEVVSTLIEHDAIIYLADTNGVTPYSIAVENGHTEIAKQLKCDSNPSSNNESKALHQEITKEDNQEANQETYKEAISPRENKFHAEWDDTIFTFFYEVSPFRHNEIAEYLIANNVNYNTFSKNGTTALYIAAENGFTDIVWILLLAKADPDIKATNGMTPFMIAKKNGHDGTARLLSTEGILKIQAFDAVLRGNIDQLKKLVSKIRDPNFGDMNGNNLLHTAIRYNQPQALNMLLQISTTYLDSRNNSNETPLTFAIKSGSWMVKTIFEAIYEPVQDIQPTKLEIEYKNGLGCGGFGSVYKGKYKNKVVAVKQIHARLDIYNFDKEIMAMRVCVSPYVLRFIAVCDLSTDNPKLVLEYMDAGDLRSFLDKKSLNKATKTNYSTLEVAWFIANGLADIHGGGYIHRDLKSPNILLSTTHYMKIADTGLTRDIYNTMTQGVSVFSWVAPEVLSGDNYSYSADIYSFGVILTELDTLNRPYFDSKLSICE
;
A
#
# COMPACT_ATOMS: atom_id res chain seq x y z
N MET A 1 85.43 -11.43 14.13
CA MET A 1 84.45 -12.38 14.73
C MET A 1 83.09 -11.71 14.61
N SER A 2 82.03 -12.20 13.97
CA SER A 2 81.64 -13.41 13.24
C SER A 2 80.43 -12.93 12.39
N LYS A 3 80.41 -12.99 11.05
CA LYS A 3 80.06 -14.14 10.20
C LYS A 3 79.03 -15.12 10.78
N THR A 4 77.85 -14.61 11.11
CA THR A 4 76.55 -15.32 11.17
C THR A 4 75.51 -14.21 11.01
N ASP A 5 74.94 -13.96 9.83
CA ASP A 5 73.54 -14.33 9.58
C ASP A 5 73.12 -14.27 8.09
N ASP A 6 74.08 -14.24 7.17
CA ASP A 6 73.80 -14.07 5.73
C ASP A 6 73.48 -15.39 4.97
N LYS A 7 73.22 -16.49 5.70
CA LYS A 7 72.93 -17.82 5.10
C LYS A 7 71.49 -18.29 5.24
N THR A 8 70.66 -17.60 6.02
CA THR A 8 69.24 -17.92 6.20
C THR A 8 68.32 -17.15 5.25
N GLN A 9 68.80 -16.06 4.62
CA GLN A 9 68.07 -15.42 3.51
C GLN A 9 68.30 -16.12 2.17
N THR A 10 69.51 -16.62 1.88
CA THR A 10 69.85 -17.24 0.58
C THR A 10 69.20 -18.60 0.34
N ASN A 11 68.77 -19.32 1.38
CA ASN A 11 68.10 -20.62 1.26
C ASN A 11 66.56 -20.54 1.15
N LYS A 12 65.95 -19.35 1.23
CA LYS A 12 64.48 -19.19 1.14
C LYS A 12 64.00 -18.97 -0.30
N GLN A 13 64.85 -18.42 -1.16
CA GLN A 13 64.57 -18.19 -2.58
C GLN A 13 64.72 -19.46 -3.45
N SER A 14 65.46 -20.46 -2.95
CA SER A 14 66.01 -21.55 -3.77
C SER A 14 65.09 -22.74 -4.05
N LEU A 15 63.89 -22.83 -3.46
CA LEU A 15 62.99 -23.98 -3.71
C LEU A 15 62.05 -23.79 -4.91
N LEU A 16 61.81 -22.56 -5.38
CA LEU A 16 60.94 -22.25 -6.52
C LEU A 16 61.70 -21.75 -7.76
N GLU A 17 62.90 -21.19 -7.59
CA GLU A 17 63.82 -20.89 -8.72
C GLU A 17 64.22 -22.14 -9.51
N ARG A 18 64.06 -23.34 -8.91
CA ARG A 18 64.37 -24.62 -9.56
C ARG A 18 63.40 -25.00 -10.69
N ASN A 19 62.25 -24.31 -10.82
CA ASN A 19 61.23 -24.55 -11.85
C ASN A 19 60.94 -23.35 -12.78
N GLY A 20 61.65 -22.22 -12.67
CA GLY A 20 61.53 -21.09 -13.60
C GLY A 20 60.20 -20.34 -13.61
N VAL A 21 59.36 -20.48 -12.57
CA VAL A 21 58.07 -19.78 -12.46
C VAL A 21 58.28 -18.43 -11.77
N ASP A 22 58.01 -17.33 -12.49
CA ASP A 22 57.96 -15.99 -11.90
C ASP A 22 56.71 -15.84 -11.03
N LEU A 23 56.90 -15.83 -9.71
CA LEU A 23 55.84 -15.67 -8.70
C LEU A 23 55.08 -14.34 -8.80
N ASN A 24 55.67 -13.34 -9.46
CA ASN A 24 55.09 -12.01 -9.66
C ASN A 24 54.50 -11.82 -11.06
N SER A 25 54.52 -12.86 -11.89
CA SER A 25 53.86 -12.84 -13.19
C SER A 25 52.37 -12.57 -13.02
N CYS A 26 51.85 -11.69 -13.87
CA CYS A 26 50.44 -11.35 -13.91
C CYS A 26 49.67 -12.43 -14.68
N THR A 27 48.59 -12.95 -14.13
CA THR A 27 47.84 -14.08 -14.70
C THR A 27 46.78 -13.64 -15.72
N ASN A 28 46.53 -12.34 -15.88
CA ASN A 28 45.52 -11.76 -16.77
C ASN A 28 45.83 -10.30 -17.16
N GLU A 29 44.99 -9.73 -18.04
CA GLU A 29 45.10 -8.34 -18.54
C GLU A 29 44.98 -7.29 -17.42
N ASP A 30 44.35 -7.63 -16.29
CA ASP A 30 44.17 -6.77 -15.12
C ASP A 30 45.42 -6.63 -14.22
N ARG A 31 46.53 -7.28 -14.59
CA ARG A 31 47.77 -7.32 -13.80
C ARG A 31 47.62 -7.95 -12.41
N ARG A 32 46.75 -8.96 -12.25
CA ARG A 32 46.59 -9.68 -10.97
C ARG A 32 47.68 -10.74 -10.80
N THR A 33 48.32 -10.78 -9.63
CA THR A 33 49.31 -11.82 -9.28
C THR A 33 48.66 -13.04 -8.65
N ALA A 34 49.40 -14.14 -8.56
CA ALA A 34 48.95 -15.33 -7.82
C ALA A 34 48.61 -15.01 -6.34
N LEU A 35 49.36 -14.09 -5.71
CA LEU A 35 49.11 -13.63 -4.35
C LEU A 35 47.78 -12.86 -4.25
N TYR A 36 47.50 -11.98 -5.23
CA TYR A 36 46.23 -11.26 -5.30
C TYR A 36 45.04 -12.23 -5.41
N ILE A 37 45.12 -13.22 -6.30
CA ILE A 37 44.05 -14.19 -6.52
C ILE A 37 43.85 -15.09 -5.30
N ALA A 38 44.94 -15.52 -4.65
CA ALA A 38 44.85 -16.31 -3.42
C ALA A 38 44.21 -15.51 -2.27
N ALA A 39 44.53 -14.22 -2.17
CA ALA A 39 43.92 -13.30 -1.20
C ALA A 39 42.43 -13.08 -1.49
N GLN A 40 42.05 -12.86 -2.75
CA GLN A 40 40.66 -12.71 -3.19
C GLN A 40 39.80 -13.93 -2.82
N ASN A 41 40.32 -15.13 -3.03
CA ASN A 41 39.58 -16.38 -2.81
C ASN A 41 39.66 -16.92 -1.37
N GLY A 42 40.25 -16.18 -0.42
CA GLY A 42 40.28 -16.61 0.99
C GLY A 42 41.23 -17.78 1.26
N HIS A 43 42.23 -18.03 0.40
CA HIS A 43 43.12 -19.19 0.52
C HIS A 43 44.31 -18.92 1.45
N CYS A 44 44.08 -18.83 2.77
CA CYS A 44 45.08 -18.48 3.79
C CYS A 44 46.41 -19.27 3.66
N HIS A 45 46.35 -20.59 3.48
CA HIS A 45 47.55 -21.43 3.36
C HIS A 45 48.36 -21.15 2.09
N VAL A 46 47.67 -20.81 0.99
CA VAL A 46 48.31 -20.46 -0.28
C VAL A 46 48.97 -19.09 -0.16
N VAL A 47 48.29 -18.13 0.45
CA VAL A 47 48.85 -16.79 0.75
C VAL A 47 50.14 -16.91 1.58
N LEU A 48 50.13 -17.67 2.67
CA LEU A 48 51.32 -17.90 3.50
C LEU A 48 52.48 -18.48 2.70
N LYS A 49 52.22 -19.52 1.90
CA LYS A 49 53.25 -20.13 1.04
C LYS A 49 53.83 -19.16 0.03
N LEU A 50 52.99 -18.35 -0.61
CA LEU A 50 53.42 -17.36 -1.60
C LEU A 50 54.28 -16.26 -0.95
N ILE A 51 53.90 -15.79 0.24
CA ILE A 51 54.70 -14.84 1.02
C ILE A 51 56.05 -15.44 1.41
N TYR A 52 56.07 -16.68 1.94
CA TYR A 52 57.33 -17.37 2.28
C TYR A 52 58.24 -17.61 1.08
N ALA A 53 57.66 -17.75 -0.11
CA ALA A 53 58.37 -17.90 -1.37
C ALA A 53 58.90 -16.57 -1.96
N GLY A 54 58.57 -15.42 -1.35
CA GLY A 54 59.03 -14.11 -1.80
C GLY A 54 58.13 -13.44 -2.85
N ALA A 55 56.84 -13.76 -2.91
CA ALA A 55 55.89 -13.02 -3.73
C ALA A 55 55.83 -11.54 -3.30
N ASN A 56 55.74 -10.61 -4.25
CA ASN A 56 55.68 -9.17 -4.00
C ASN A 56 54.31 -8.79 -3.41
N ILE A 57 54.32 -8.49 -2.10
CA ILE A 57 53.14 -8.10 -1.33
C ILE A 57 52.57 -6.74 -1.77
N HIS A 58 53.40 -5.88 -2.39
CA HIS A 58 53.02 -4.54 -2.82
C HIS A 58 52.58 -4.45 -4.28
N GLN A 59 52.56 -5.57 -5.01
CA GLN A 59 52.18 -5.54 -6.42
C GLN A 59 50.70 -5.15 -6.56
N VAL A 60 50.45 -4.08 -7.31
CA VAL A 60 49.11 -3.59 -7.60
C VAL A 60 48.58 -4.08 -8.93
N ASN A 61 47.25 -4.23 -9.03
CA ASN A 61 46.52 -4.44 -10.28
C ASN A 61 46.40 -3.12 -11.08
N ASN A 62 45.66 -3.14 -12.20
CA ASN A 62 45.43 -1.95 -13.04
C ASN A 62 44.71 -0.79 -12.31
N ASP A 63 43.95 -1.06 -11.24
CA ASP A 63 43.22 -0.05 -10.47
C ASP A 63 44.02 0.49 -9.28
N GLY A 64 45.24 -0.01 -9.08
CA GLY A 64 46.06 0.31 -7.91
C GLY A 64 45.73 -0.50 -6.66
N ALA A 65 44.89 -1.54 -6.77
CA ALA A 65 44.50 -2.42 -5.66
C ALA A 65 45.59 -3.45 -5.34
N THR A 66 45.84 -3.68 -4.05
CA THR A 66 46.84 -4.62 -3.52
C THR A 66 46.19 -5.95 -3.10
N PRO A 67 46.96 -7.01 -2.82
CA PRO A 67 46.44 -8.21 -2.16
C PRO A 67 45.75 -7.90 -0.82
N LEU A 68 46.18 -6.86 -0.10
CA LEU A 68 45.56 -6.43 1.15
C LEU A 68 44.16 -5.83 0.91
N SER A 69 44.02 -4.95 -0.08
CA SER A 69 42.72 -4.33 -0.36
C SER A 69 41.68 -5.34 -0.83
N ILE A 70 42.06 -6.32 -1.67
CA ILE A 70 41.11 -7.36 -2.12
C ILE A 70 40.75 -8.35 -1.01
N ALA A 71 41.67 -8.64 -0.08
CA ALA A 71 41.36 -9.42 1.12
C ALA A 71 40.35 -8.68 2.02
N ALA A 72 40.52 -7.36 2.17
CA ALA A 72 39.59 -6.51 2.93
C ALA A 72 38.21 -6.42 2.25
N GLU A 73 38.15 -6.33 0.93
CA GLU A 73 36.91 -6.34 0.14
C GLU A 73 36.07 -7.59 0.34
N ASN A 74 36.73 -8.74 0.49
CA ASN A 74 36.07 -10.04 0.65
C ASN A 74 35.96 -10.48 2.11
N GLY A 75 36.34 -9.65 3.08
CA GLY A 75 36.18 -9.94 4.52
C GLY A 75 37.13 -11.02 5.06
N HIS A 76 38.25 -11.30 4.39
CA HIS A 76 39.19 -12.35 4.79
C HIS A 76 40.14 -11.86 5.90
N THR A 77 39.62 -11.68 7.12
CA THR A 77 40.31 -11.11 8.29
C THR A 77 41.67 -11.75 8.60
N ASP A 78 41.78 -13.07 8.47
CA ASP A 78 43.04 -13.80 8.70
C ASP A 78 44.11 -13.43 7.66
N ILE A 79 43.71 -13.32 6.39
CA ILE A 79 44.60 -12.94 5.28
C ILE A 79 45.06 -11.49 5.45
N VAL A 80 44.16 -10.59 5.85
CA VAL A 80 44.49 -9.21 6.20
C VAL A 80 45.58 -9.17 7.28
N SER A 81 45.43 -9.97 8.34
CA SER A 81 46.41 -10.07 9.42
C SER A 81 47.76 -10.60 8.94
N ILE A 82 47.75 -11.64 8.11
CA ILE A 82 48.95 -12.24 7.53
C ILE A 82 49.70 -11.23 6.65
N LEU A 83 48.99 -10.54 5.76
CA LEU A 83 49.58 -9.59 4.81
C LEU A 83 50.21 -8.39 5.53
N ILE A 84 49.53 -7.80 6.52
CA ILE A 84 50.06 -6.68 7.30
C ILE A 84 51.28 -7.12 8.12
N THR A 85 51.22 -8.29 8.77
CA THR A 85 52.36 -8.84 9.51
C THR A 85 53.57 -9.12 8.61
N ALA A 86 53.32 -9.44 7.33
CA ALA A 86 54.34 -9.62 6.32
C ALA A 86 54.87 -8.31 5.70
N GLY A 87 54.37 -7.16 6.14
CA GLY A 87 54.85 -5.83 5.74
C GLY A 87 54.00 -5.12 4.69
N ALA A 88 52.77 -5.57 4.40
CA ALA A 88 51.85 -4.82 3.54
C ALA A 88 51.57 -3.42 4.12
N ASN A 89 51.53 -2.40 3.26
CA ASN A 89 51.18 -1.04 3.68
C ASN A 89 49.67 -0.94 3.97
N ILE A 90 49.33 -0.79 5.24
CA ILE A 90 47.95 -0.73 5.74
C ILE A 90 47.15 0.47 5.22
N SER A 91 47.85 1.56 4.86
CA SER A 91 47.26 2.82 4.38
C SER A 91 47.35 2.97 2.86
N HIS A 92 47.74 1.93 2.12
CA HIS A 92 47.86 2.00 0.67
C HIS A 92 46.47 2.18 0.03
N GLY A 93 46.21 3.38 -0.48
CA GLY A 93 45.03 3.67 -1.29
C GLY A 93 45.18 3.19 -2.74
N ASN A 94 44.07 2.79 -3.36
CA ASN A 94 44.03 2.57 -4.80
C ASN A 94 44.08 3.93 -5.56
N LYS A 95 43.84 3.95 -6.88
CA LYS A 95 43.85 5.19 -7.68
C LYS A 95 42.92 6.31 -7.19
N ASN A 96 41.87 5.96 -6.44
CA ASN A 96 40.92 6.90 -5.84
C ASN A 96 41.20 7.15 -4.35
N GLU A 97 42.40 6.80 -3.88
CA GLU A 97 42.83 6.86 -2.48
C GLU A 97 42.03 5.96 -1.52
N VAL A 98 41.27 5.01 -2.07
CA VAL A 98 40.43 4.10 -1.27
C VAL A 98 41.32 3.09 -0.53
N THR A 99 41.32 3.16 0.79
CA THR A 99 42.13 2.33 1.69
C THR A 99 41.48 0.97 2.01
N PRO A 100 42.25 -0.03 2.48
CA PRO A 100 41.68 -1.29 2.95
C PRO A 100 40.62 -1.13 4.06
N LEU A 101 40.81 -0.17 4.97
CA LEU A 101 39.82 0.13 6.01
C LEU A 101 38.51 0.68 5.44
N PHE A 102 38.61 1.61 4.48
CA PHE A 102 37.43 2.13 3.78
C PHE A 102 36.66 1.01 3.07
N ILE A 103 37.37 0.12 2.37
CA ILE A 103 36.76 -1.01 1.64
C ILE A 103 36.05 -1.98 2.60
N ALA A 104 36.70 -2.35 3.70
CA ALA A 104 36.09 -3.22 4.71
C ALA A 104 34.85 -2.57 5.32
N ALA A 105 34.90 -1.27 5.60
CA ALA A 105 33.77 -0.50 6.14
C ALA A 105 32.62 -0.39 5.13
N GLN A 106 32.92 -0.16 3.85
CA GLN A 106 31.94 -0.11 2.77
C GLN A 106 31.16 -1.43 2.62
N ASN A 107 31.83 -2.57 2.81
CA ASN A 107 31.25 -3.90 2.67
C ASN A 107 30.69 -4.48 3.98
N GLY A 108 30.82 -3.75 5.10
CA GLY A 108 30.27 -4.18 6.40
C GLY A 108 31.05 -5.32 7.07
N HIS A 109 32.31 -5.55 6.69
CA HIS A 109 33.14 -6.61 7.26
C HIS A 109 33.70 -6.19 8.63
N ASN A 110 32.83 -6.16 9.65
CA ASN A 110 33.13 -5.62 10.98
C ASN A 110 34.40 -6.22 11.61
N ASP A 111 34.61 -7.54 11.53
CA ASP A 111 35.80 -8.20 12.07
C ASP A 111 37.08 -7.73 11.37
N THR A 112 37.01 -7.52 10.05
CA THR A 112 38.14 -7.00 9.27
C THR A 112 38.40 -5.54 9.64
N VAL A 113 37.37 -4.72 9.82
CA VAL A 113 37.46 -3.32 10.27
C VAL A 113 38.14 -3.24 11.64
N ALA A 114 37.63 -3.98 12.63
CA ALA A 114 38.20 -4.04 13.97
C ALA A 114 39.68 -4.47 13.93
N LYS A 115 40.01 -5.46 13.09
CA LYS A 115 41.39 -5.93 12.94
C LYS A 115 42.31 -4.91 12.29
N LEU A 116 41.86 -4.21 11.26
CA LEU A 116 42.64 -3.15 10.59
C LEU A 116 42.93 -1.99 11.55
N ILE A 117 41.94 -1.55 12.33
CA ILE A 117 42.10 -0.51 13.35
C ILE A 117 43.12 -0.96 14.41
N LEU A 118 42.99 -2.19 14.92
CA LEU A 118 43.93 -2.75 15.89
C LEU A 118 45.37 -2.81 15.37
N LEU A 119 45.55 -2.99 14.06
CA LEU A 119 46.84 -3.02 13.38
C LEU A 119 47.36 -1.62 12.98
N GLY A 120 46.66 -0.56 13.36
CA GLY A 120 47.11 0.83 13.19
C GLY A 120 46.62 1.53 11.93
N ALA A 121 45.52 1.06 11.31
CA ALA A 121 44.88 1.81 10.23
C ALA A 121 44.32 3.13 10.75
N ASP A 122 44.49 4.22 9.99
CA ASP A 122 43.90 5.51 10.35
C ASP A 122 42.38 5.49 10.13
N VAL A 123 41.64 5.57 11.23
CA VAL A 123 40.17 5.53 11.26
C VAL A 123 39.52 6.72 10.53
N ASN A 124 40.25 7.83 10.38
CA ASN A 124 39.76 9.09 9.81
C ASN A 124 40.28 9.37 8.40
N GLN A 125 41.03 8.44 7.80
CA GLN A 125 41.57 8.65 6.46
C GLN A 125 40.43 8.72 5.43
N ALA A 126 40.17 9.94 4.94
CA ALA A 126 39.19 10.20 3.90
C ALA A 126 39.77 9.95 2.51
N ILE A 127 38.90 9.58 1.56
CA ILE A 127 39.24 9.52 0.13
C ILE A 127 39.05 10.90 -0.52
N ASN A 128 39.38 11.04 -1.81
CA ASN A 128 39.39 12.33 -2.53
C ASN A 128 38.14 13.20 -2.38
N ASN A 129 36.95 12.63 -2.21
CA ASN A 129 35.69 13.37 -2.06
C ASN A 129 35.29 13.64 -0.59
N GLY A 130 36.21 13.43 0.34
CA GLY A 130 36.01 13.62 1.79
C GLY A 130 35.28 12.47 2.50
N PHE A 131 34.95 11.36 1.82
CA PHE A 131 34.29 10.23 2.49
C PHE A 131 35.27 9.46 3.39
N THR A 132 34.91 9.31 4.66
CA THR A 132 35.62 8.49 5.64
C THR A 132 35.06 7.06 5.71
N PRO A 133 35.76 6.12 6.37
CA PRO A 133 35.19 4.80 6.70
C PRO A 133 33.86 4.90 7.46
N LEU A 134 33.73 5.85 8.40
CA LEU A 134 32.48 6.07 9.14
C LEU A 134 31.35 6.56 8.24
N TYR A 135 31.65 7.48 7.31
CA TYR A 135 30.68 7.98 6.34
C TYR A 135 30.12 6.85 5.47
N ILE A 136 30.99 6.02 4.87
CA ILE A 136 30.54 4.96 3.95
C ILE A 136 29.82 3.81 4.67
N ALA A 137 30.24 3.47 5.90
CA ALA A 137 29.50 2.50 6.73
C ALA A 137 28.11 3.03 7.12
N SER A 138 28.02 4.33 7.44
CA SER A 138 26.75 5.00 7.75
C SER A 138 25.83 5.06 6.54
N GLN A 139 26.36 5.32 5.34
CA GLN A 139 25.59 5.29 4.09
C GLN A 139 25.00 3.91 3.79
N ASN A 140 25.81 2.85 3.97
CA ASN A 140 25.42 1.49 3.60
C ASN A 140 24.65 0.73 4.68
N GLY A 141 24.42 1.32 5.87
CA GLY A 141 23.59 0.72 6.92
C GLY A 141 24.32 -0.29 7.81
N HIS A 142 25.66 -0.27 7.85
CA HIS A 142 26.46 -1.25 8.59
C HIS A 142 26.61 -0.86 10.08
N THR A 143 25.55 -1.08 10.86
CA THR A 143 25.45 -0.63 12.27
C THR A 143 26.63 -1.11 13.14
N ASP A 144 26.98 -2.40 13.13
CA ASP A 144 28.11 -2.92 13.93
C ASP A 144 29.45 -2.27 13.56
N THR A 145 29.64 -2.00 12.26
CA THR A 145 30.83 -1.33 11.75
C THR A 145 30.89 0.13 12.19
N VAL A 146 29.76 0.83 12.17
CA VAL A 146 29.64 2.20 12.71
C VAL A 146 30.02 2.23 14.19
N SER A 147 29.44 1.34 15.00
CA SER A 147 29.73 1.23 16.43
C SER A 147 31.22 0.97 16.71
N THR A 148 31.85 0.06 15.94
CA THR A 148 33.28 -0.21 16.02
C THR A 148 34.12 1.03 15.68
N LEU A 149 33.77 1.76 14.62
CA LEU A 149 34.49 2.97 14.20
C LEU A 149 34.35 4.11 15.21
N ILE A 150 33.16 4.32 15.77
CA ILE A 150 32.92 5.31 16.84
C ILE A 150 33.74 4.95 18.09
N THR A 151 33.74 3.68 18.49
CA THR A 151 34.53 3.19 19.63
C THR A 151 36.04 3.37 19.41
N ALA A 152 36.48 3.40 18.15
CA ALA A 152 37.85 3.68 17.74
C ALA A 152 38.15 5.18 17.54
N ASN A 153 37.30 6.08 18.06
CA ASN A 153 37.43 7.54 17.98
C ASN A 153 37.40 8.08 16.53
N ALA A 154 36.58 7.51 15.66
CA ALA A 154 36.25 8.14 14.38
C ALA A 154 35.62 9.54 14.61
N ASN A 155 35.99 10.51 13.76
CA ASN A 155 35.39 11.84 13.76
C ASN A 155 33.96 11.77 13.22
N VAL A 156 32.98 11.87 14.11
CA VAL A 156 31.54 11.76 13.79
C VAL A 156 31.00 12.91 12.95
N ASP A 157 31.70 14.04 12.89
CA ASP A 157 31.30 15.25 12.17
C ASP A 157 32.18 15.56 10.96
N GLN A 158 33.05 14.63 10.54
CA GLN A 158 33.85 14.83 9.32
C GLN A 158 32.92 14.95 8.11
N THR A 159 33.02 16.07 7.39
CA THR A 159 32.18 16.34 6.22
C THR A 159 32.81 15.81 4.93
N SER A 160 31.97 15.37 4.01
CA SER A 160 32.30 15.20 2.59
C SER A 160 32.52 16.55 1.88
N GLU A 161 32.92 16.52 0.61
CA GLU A 161 32.98 17.73 -0.25
C GLU A 161 31.62 18.42 -0.42
N THR A 162 30.51 17.70 -0.30
CA THR A 162 29.14 18.26 -0.35
C THR A 162 28.68 18.84 0.99
N GLY A 163 29.55 18.82 2.01
CA GLY A 163 29.24 19.26 3.35
C GLY A 163 28.34 18.29 4.11
N GLU A 164 28.22 17.02 3.70
CA GLU A 164 27.41 16.03 4.42
C GLU A 164 28.24 15.30 5.48
N THR A 165 27.71 15.17 6.70
CA THR A 165 28.27 14.36 7.78
C THR A 165 27.78 12.91 7.71
N PRO A 166 28.43 11.97 8.43
CA PRO A 166 27.89 10.63 8.67
C PRO A 166 26.43 10.63 9.16
N LEU A 167 26.05 11.60 10.02
CA LEU A 167 24.67 11.76 10.48
C LEU A 167 23.74 12.10 9.31
N CYS A 168 24.07 13.09 8.47
CA CYS A 168 23.25 13.47 7.32
C CYS A 168 23.01 12.30 6.35
N ILE A 169 24.05 11.52 6.03
CA ILE A 169 23.91 10.40 5.09
C ILE A 169 23.16 9.21 5.70
N ALA A 170 23.30 8.95 7.01
CA ALA A 170 22.48 7.96 7.73
C ALA A 170 21.00 8.37 7.76
N VAL A 171 20.73 9.65 8.01
CA VAL A 171 19.37 10.21 7.99
C VAL A 171 18.77 10.10 6.59
N ARG A 172 19.50 10.47 5.54
CA ARG A 172 19.04 10.36 4.14
C ARG A 172 18.59 8.94 3.77
N ASN A 173 19.35 7.94 4.21
CA ASN A 173 19.09 6.53 3.90
C ASN A 173 18.16 5.82 4.90
N GLY A 174 17.68 6.50 5.94
CA GLY A 174 16.68 5.95 6.87
C GLY A 174 17.25 4.99 7.93
N HIS A 175 18.55 5.04 8.22
CA HIS A 175 19.18 4.11 9.17
C HIS A 175 19.02 4.56 10.63
N SER A 176 17.82 4.40 11.20
CA SER A 176 17.45 4.89 12.54
C SER A 176 18.41 4.46 13.67
N ALA A 177 18.91 3.23 13.61
CA ALA A 177 19.88 2.72 14.60
C ALA A 177 21.21 3.48 14.55
N ILE A 178 21.75 3.69 13.35
CA ILE A 178 22.99 4.44 13.12
C ILE A 178 22.81 5.91 13.52
N VAL A 179 21.67 6.52 13.20
CA VAL A 179 21.35 7.88 13.65
C VAL A 179 21.40 7.96 15.17
N SER A 180 20.79 7.00 15.88
CA SER A 180 20.79 6.97 17.34
C SER A 180 22.19 6.81 17.93
N GLU A 181 23.05 5.98 17.32
CA GLU A 181 24.44 5.82 17.72
C GLU A 181 25.26 7.10 17.51
N LEU A 182 25.18 7.71 16.32
CA LEU A 182 25.91 8.94 15.99
C LEU A 182 25.51 10.11 16.90
N VAL A 183 24.20 10.30 17.13
CA VAL A 183 23.71 11.33 18.06
C VAL A 183 24.17 11.05 19.50
N SER A 184 24.20 9.78 19.92
CA SER A 184 24.71 9.40 21.25
C SER A 184 26.22 9.61 21.38
N ALA A 185 26.96 9.50 20.26
CA ALA A 185 28.38 9.79 20.17
C ALA A 185 28.71 11.30 20.06
N GLY A 186 27.69 12.16 20.02
CA GLY A 186 27.85 13.61 20.02
C GLY A 186 27.88 14.26 18.64
N ALA A 187 27.42 13.58 17.59
CA ALA A 187 27.29 14.18 16.27
C ALA A 187 26.40 15.45 16.30
N ASP A 188 26.80 16.48 15.54
CA ASP A 188 26.10 17.76 15.51
C ASP A 188 24.77 17.65 14.75
N ILE A 189 23.67 17.70 15.51
CA ILE A 189 22.30 17.67 14.97
C ILE A 189 21.90 18.99 14.27
N TYR A 190 22.70 20.05 14.41
CA TYR A 190 22.47 21.37 13.83
C TYR A 190 23.31 21.64 12.58
N HIS A 191 24.20 20.71 12.22
CA HIS A 191 25.07 20.87 11.05
C HIS A 191 24.26 21.12 9.77
N LEU A 192 24.76 22.01 8.91
CA LEU A 192 24.11 22.37 7.66
C LEU A 192 25.01 21.97 6.49
N ASN A 193 24.46 21.24 5.52
CA ASN A 193 25.21 20.91 4.29
C ASN A 193 25.35 22.12 3.35
N ASN A 194 25.93 21.95 2.16
CA ASN A 194 26.14 23.05 1.19
C ASN A 194 24.84 23.68 0.64
N ASP A 195 23.67 23.06 0.86
CA ASP A 195 22.36 23.63 0.57
C ASP A 195 21.71 24.29 1.80
N GLU A 196 22.45 24.38 2.89
CA GLU A 196 21.99 24.76 4.23
C GLU A 196 20.86 23.86 4.76
N ALA A 197 20.79 22.60 4.29
CA ALA A 197 19.82 21.64 4.80
C ALA A 197 20.31 20.99 6.09
N SER A 198 19.48 21.02 7.13
CA SER A 198 19.71 20.34 8.41
C SER A 198 19.40 18.83 8.33
N PRO A 199 19.89 18.00 9.27
CA PRO A 199 19.48 16.60 9.38
C PRO A 199 17.96 16.44 9.43
N LEU A 200 17.25 17.32 10.15
CA LEU A 200 15.79 17.29 10.23
C LEU A 200 15.13 17.57 8.87
N PHE A 201 15.66 18.52 8.10
CA PHE A 201 15.20 18.78 6.73
C PHE A 201 15.39 17.54 5.84
N ILE A 202 16.54 16.86 5.94
CA ILE A 202 16.82 15.64 5.18
C ILE A 202 15.87 14.50 5.58
N ALA A 203 15.58 14.34 6.88
CA ALA A 203 14.60 13.37 7.36
C ALA A 203 13.20 13.64 6.77
N ALA A 204 12.79 14.91 6.75
CA ALA A 204 11.51 15.33 6.19
C ALA A 204 11.43 15.13 4.66
N GLN A 205 12.55 15.32 3.95
CA GLN A 205 12.65 15.12 2.51
C GLN A 205 12.47 13.65 2.08
N ASN A 206 12.80 12.68 2.94
CA ASN A 206 12.85 11.25 2.61
C ASN A 206 11.81 10.40 3.39
N ASP A 207 10.82 11.04 4.02
CA ASP A 207 9.73 10.42 4.81
C ASP A 207 10.17 9.59 6.04
N HIS A 208 11.32 9.90 6.63
CA HIS A 208 11.85 9.16 7.78
C HIS A 208 11.30 9.67 9.11
N THR A 209 10.01 9.43 9.35
CA THR A 209 9.28 9.95 10.53
C THR A 209 9.87 9.54 11.89
N GLU A 210 10.40 8.33 12.02
CA GLU A 210 11.06 7.87 13.26
C GLU A 210 12.29 8.71 13.58
N ILE A 211 13.18 8.89 12.60
CA ILE A 211 14.37 9.73 12.69
C ILE A 211 13.99 11.18 12.97
N LEU A 212 12.95 11.68 12.30
CA LEU A 212 12.41 13.02 12.51
C LEU A 212 11.99 13.23 13.96
N PHE A 213 11.27 12.29 14.58
CA PHE A 213 10.91 12.36 15.99
C PHE A 213 12.13 12.28 16.91
N ALA A 214 13.12 11.44 16.59
CA ALA A 214 14.35 11.32 17.36
C ALA A 214 15.12 12.66 17.36
N LEU A 215 15.29 13.29 16.21
CA LEU A 215 15.97 14.59 16.07
C LEU A 215 15.22 15.71 16.80
N ILE A 216 13.89 15.79 16.67
CA ILE A 216 13.07 16.78 17.40
C ILE A 216 13.20 16.57 18.92
N SER A 217 13.19 15.32 19.38
CA SER A 217 13.34 15.00 20.81
C SER A 217 14.69 15.44 21.39
N LYS A 218 15.71 15.58 20.54
CA LYS A 218 17.05 16.06 20.88
C LYS A 218 17.23 17.56 20.71
N GLY A 219 16.18 18.27 20.29
CA GLY A 219 16.18 19.73 20.19
C GLY A 219 16.57 20.29 18.83
N ALA A 220 16.48 19.49 17.76
CA ALA A 220 16.61 20.02 16.40
C ALA A 220 15.54 21.07 16.12
N ASP A 221 15.90 22.16 15.43
CA ASP A 221 14.96 23.22 15.08
C ASP A 221 14.01 22.75 13.97
N ILE A 222 12.72 22.65 14.32
CA ILE A 222 11.65 22.20 13.44
C ILE A 222 11.38 23.16 12.26
N ASN A 223 11.83 24.41 12.38
CA ASN A 223 11.60 25.48 11.42
C ASN A 223 12.87 25.91 10.66
N GLN A 224 13.99 25.19 10.83
CA GLN A 224 15.24 25.52 10.15
C GLN A 224 15.09 25.32 8.64
N ALA A 225 15.01 26.44 7.92
CA ALA A 225 14.94 26.47 6.48
C ALA A 225 16.33 26.32 5.84
N ASN A 226 16.35 25.83 4.60
CA ASN A 226 17.55 25.76 3.79
C ASN A 226 17.84 27.12 3.09
N LYS A 227 18.89 27.18 2.25
CA LYS A 227 19.32 28.43 1.60
C LYS A 227 18.28 29.06 0.66
N PHE A 228 17.26 28.31 0.27
CA PHE A 228 16.15 28.75 -0.57
C PHE A 228 14.91 29.18 0.24
N GLY A 229 15.00 29.17 1.56
CA GLY A 229 13.88 29.42 2.48
C GLY A 229 12.91 28.24 2.59
N ALA A 230 13.24 27.06 2.05
CA ALA A 230 12.39 25.88 2.19
C ALA A 230 12.54 25.27 3.59
N SER A 231 11.44 25.18 4.34
CA SER A 231 11.37 24.54 5.66
C SER A 231 11.22 23.01 5.56
N PRO A 232 11.40 22.25 6.66
CA PRO A 232 11.11 20.82 6.69
C PRO A 232 9.66 20.49 6.28
N LEU A 233 8.70 21.33 6.67
CA LEU A 233 7.30 21.16 6.26
C LEU A 233 7.13 21.39 4.75
N TYR A 234 7.82 22.39 4.18
CA TYR A 234 7.78 22.66 2.74
C TYR A 234 8.31 21.47 1.92
N ILE A 235 9.46 20.90 2.30
CA ILE A 235 10.05 19.81 1.52
C ILE A 235 9.24 18.51 1.65
N ALA A 236 8.69 18.22 2.84
CA ALA A 236 7.77 17.09 3.03
C ALA A 236 6.50 17.27 2.19
N ALA A 237 5.96 18.49 2.12
CA ALA A 237 4.79 18.82 1.32
C ALA A 237 5.06 18.70 -0.19
N ARG A 238 6.23 19.14 -0.66
CA ARG A 238 6.68 19.00 -2.05
C ARG A 238 6.81 17.54 -2.48
N SER A 239 7.28 16.67 -1.59
CA SER A 239 7.44 15.23 -1.85
C SER A 239 6.17 14.41 -1.64
N GLY A 240 5.08 15.01 -1.14
CA GLY A 240 3.81 14.30 -0.88
C GLY A 240 3.83 13.38 0.35
N HIS A 241 4.79 13.59 1.25
CA HIS A 241 5.00 12.77 2.44
C HIS A 241 4.00 13.13 3.54
N THR A 242 2.74 12.73 3.34
CA THR A 242 1.60 13.09 4.20
C THR A 242 1.81 12.68 5.67
N ASN A 243 2.47 11.54 5.92
CA ASN A 243 2.81 11.09 7.27
C ASN A 243 3.79 12.05 7.97
N THR A 244 4.86 12.44 7.27
CA THR A 244 5.82 13.43 7.74
C THR A 244 5.19 14.80 7.95
N VAL A 245 4.32 15.25 7.03
CA VAL A 245 3.55 16.49 7.18
C VAL A 245 2.70 16.46 8.45
N SER A 246 1.96 15.38 8.67
CA SER A 246 1.15 15.17 9.88
C SER A 246 2.02 15.18 11.14
N ALA A 247 3.18 14.51 11.10
CA ALA A 247 4.13 14.45 12.20
C ALA A 247 4.67 15.84 12.57
N LEU A 248 5.10 16.64 11.58
CA LEU A 248 5.59 18.00 11.80
C LEU A 248 4.49 18.92 12.35
N ILE A 249 3.28 18.84 11.82
CA ILE A 249 2.10 19.58 12.32
C ILE A 249 1.82 19.22 13.78
N SER A 250 1.86 17.93 14.13
CA SER A 250 1.64 17.46 15.50
C SER A 250 2.68 17.98 16.51
N LYS A 251 3.86 18.37 16.03
CA LYS A 251 4.96 18.93 16.84
C LYS A 251 4.99 20.46 16.85
N GLY A 252 4.00 21.12 16.25
CA GLY A 252 3.86 22.58 16.32
C GLY A 252 4.79 23.34 15.38
N VAL A 253 5.13 22.77 14.22
CA VAL A 253 5.86 23.49 13.16
C VAL A 253 5.14 24.77 12.74
N ASP A 254 5.89 25.81 12.36
CA ASP A 254 5.32 27.01 11.74
C ASP A 254 4.85 26.70 10.32
N LYS A 255 3.54 26.61 10.16
CA LYS A 255 2.87 26.27 8.89
C LYS A 255 2.84 27.44 7.90
N SER A 256 3.20 28.65 8.34
CA SER A 256 3.12 29.89 7.55
C SER A 256 4.44 30.26 6.86
N GLN A 257 5.53 29.57 7.19
CA GLN A 257 6.84 29.83 6.58
C GLN A 257 6.80 29.66 5.05
N THR A 258 7.40 30.62 4.36
CA THR A 258 7.50 30.64 2.91
C THR A 258 8.93 30.51 2.45
N THR A 259 9.12 29.97 1.25
CA THR A 259 10.41 30.07 0.54
C THR A 259 10.76 31.51 0.19
N ASN A 260 11.97 31.73 -0.32
CA ASN A 260 12.41 33.04 -0.84
C ASN A 260 11.54 33.56 -2.00
N LEU A 261 10.73 32.68 -2.62
CA LEU A 261 9.77 33.03 -3.68
C LEU A 261 8.34 33.27 -3.14
N GLY A 262 8.13 33.23 -1.82
CA GLY A 262 6.81 33.38 -1.20
C GLY A 262 5.97 32.10 -1.20
N ALA A 263 6.46 31.00 -1.78
CA ALA A 263 5.70 29.74 -1.83
C ALA A 263 5.58 29.08 -0.45
N THR A 264 4.34 28.71 -0.07
CA THR A 264 3.99 27.99 1.17
C THR A 264 4.04 26.46 0.99
N PRO A 265 3.97 25.66 2.08
CA PRO A 265 3.81 24.21 1.98
C PRO A 265 2.54 23.79 1.22
N LEU A 266 1.42 24.51 1.39
CA LEU A 266 0.18 24.24 0.66
C LEU A 266 0.34 24.51 -0.84
N TYR A 267 1.02 25.61 -1.18
CA TYR A 267 1.32 25.97 -2.56
C TYR A 267 2.08 24.84 -3.28
N VAL A 268 3.16 24.34 -2.67
CA VAL A 268 3.99 23.32 -3.32
C VAL A 268 3.33 21.94 -3.35
N ALA A 269 2.53 21.59 -2.33
CA ALA A 269 1.71 20.37 -2.36
C ALA A 269 0.68 20.43 -3.49
N ALA A 270 0.05 21.59 -3.70
CA ALA A 270 -0.92 21.80 -4.75
C ALA A 270 -0.28 21.76 -6.15
N GLN A 271 0.90 22.37 -6.31
CA GLN A 271 1.67 22.34 -7.55
C GLN A 271 2.11 20.93 -7.98
N ASN A 272 2.35 20.03 -7.02
CA ASN A 272 2.82 18.66 -7.30
C ASN A 272 1.70 17.60 -7.25
N GLY A 273 0.44 18.02 -7.05
CA GLY A 273 -0.71 17.12 -7.14
C GLY A 273 -0.94 16.23 -5.92
N HIS A 274 -0.40 16.58 -4.75
CA HIS A 274 -0.46 15.74 -3.54
C HIS A 274 -1.75 15.95 -2.75
N THR A 275 -2.88 15.46 -3.26
CA THR A 275 -4.24 15.67 -2.70
C THR A 275 -4.33 15.37 -1.20
N SER A 276 -3.76 14.25 -0.73
CA SER A 276 -3.79 13.88 0.69
C SER A 276 -3.02 14.87 1.57
N THR A 277 -1.89 15.38 1.08
CA THR A 277 -1.09 16.38 1.78
C THR A 277 -1.77 17.74 1.79
N VAL A 278 -2.40 18.14 0.67
CA VAL A 278 -3.22 19.36 0.58
C VAL A 278 -4.34 19.32 1.63
N LEU A 279 -5.07 18.21 1.72
CA LEU A 279 -6.14 18.04 2.69
C LEU A 279 -5.62 18.13 4.14
N GLU A 280 -4.49 17.52 4.45
CA GLU A 280 -3.89 17.57 5.79
C GLU A 280 -3.48 19.00 6.18
N LEU A 281 -2.88 19.75 5.25
CA LEU A 281 -2.51 21.15 5.46
C LEU A 281 -3.73 22.05 5.66
N ILE A 282 -4.80 21.85 4.87
CA ILE A 282 -6.07 22.59 5.03
C ILE A 282 -6.69 22.30 6.41
N LYS A 283 -6.75 21.04 6.83
CA LYS A 283 -7.22 20.65 8.18
C LYS A 283 -6.41 21.31 9.29
N ALA A 284 -5.13 21.55 9.05
CA ALA A 284 -4.26 22.25 9.99
C ALA A 284 -4.48 23.77 10.02
N GLY A 285 -5.41 24.33 9.23
CA GLY A 285 -5.80 25.74 9.28
C GLY A 285 -4.80 26.69 8.63
N VAL A 286 -4.09 26.25 7.58
CA VAL A 286 -3.27 27.15 6.76
C VAL A 286 -4.14 28.11 5.94
N ASN A 287 -3.62 29.28 5.58
CA ASN A 287 -4.33 30.19 4.67
C ASN A 287 -4.36 29.58 3.26
N ILE A 288 -5.55 29.10 2.85
CA ILE A 288 -5.78 28.45 1.55
C ILE A 288 -5.49 29.36 0.35
N ASN A 289 -5.57 30.69 0.54
CA ASN A 289 -5.40 31.69 -0.49
C ASN A 289 -4.05 32.42 -0.42
N GLN A 290 -3.12 31.97 0.43
CA GLN A 290 -1.81 32.61 0.53
C GLN A 290 -1.01 32.39 -0.77
N ALA A 291 -0.79 33.48 -1.48
CA ALA A 291 -0.08 33.50 -2.74
C ALA A 291 1.44 33.61 -2.57
N ASP A 292 2.16 33.22 -3.62
CA ASP A 292 3.59 33.47 -3.75
C ASP A 292 3.89 34.94 -4.14
N ASN A 293 5.17 35.27 -4.36
CA ASN A 293 5.60 36.63 -4.75
C ASN A 293 5.06 37.08 -6.12
N ASN A 294 4.46 36.19 -6.91
CA ASN A 294 3.83 36.47 -8.19
C ASN A 294 2.29 36.47 -8.11
N GLU A 295 1.73 36.55 -6.89
CA GLU A 295 0.30 36.51 -6.62
C GLU A 295 -0.37 35.19 -7.07
N ARG A 296 0.41 34.13 -7.30
CA ARG A 296 -0.12 32.80 -7.64
C ARG A 296 -0.54 32.07 -6.38
N THR A 297 -1.81 31.69 -6.31
CA THR A 297 -2.38 30.92 -5.19
C THR A 297 -2.16 29.42 -5.36
N PRO A 298 -2.36 28.59 -4.30
CA PRO A 298 -2.36 27.13 -4.43
C PRO A 298 -3.33 26.62 -5.50
N LEU A 299 -4.49 27.27 -5.65
CA LEU A 299 -5.47 26.94 -6.69
C LEU A 299 -4.95 27.29 -8.09
N TYR A 300 -4.27 28.43 -8.26
CA TYR A 300 -3.63 28.80 -9.52
C TYR A 300 -2.64 27.72 -9.97
N VAL A 301 -1.72 27.30 -9.09
CA VAL A 301 -0.69 26.33 -9.49
C VAL A 301 -1.20 24.90 -9.67
N ALA A 302 -2.24 24.51 -8.94
CA ALA A 302 -2.94 23.25 -9.19
C ALA A 302 -3.61 23.25 -10.58
N ALA A 303 -4.21 24.40 -10.96
CA ALA A 303 -4.83 24.58 -12.26
C ALA A 303 -3.79 24.64 -13.39
N GLU A 304 -2.68 25.34 -13.21
CA GLU A 304 -1.55 25.40 -14.14
C GLU A 304 -0.95 24.02 -14.40
N SER A 305 -0.77 23.23 -13.34
CA SER A 305 -0.09 21.92 -13.37
C SER A 305 -1.01 20.75 -13.76
N GLY A 306 -2.32 20.98 -13.90
CA GLY A 306 -3.27 19.95 -14.37
C GLY A 306 -3.77 19.00 -13.29
N HIS A 307 -3.75 19.39 -12.01
CA HIS A 307 -4.15 18.54 -10.89
C HIS A 307 -5.63 18.72 -10.50
N ALA A 308 -6.54 18.12 -11.26
CA ALA A 308 -7.99 18.29 -11.10
C ALA A 308 -8.55 17.88 -9.73
N GLU A 309 -8.00 16.85 -9.10
CA GLU A 309 -8.41 16.41 -7.75
C GLU A 309 -8.03 17.43 -6.67
N VAL A 310 -6.82 18.01 -6.78
CA VAL A 310 -6.37 19.10 -5.90
C VAL A 310 -7.23 20.34 -6.11
N VAL A 311 -7.53 20.70 -7.36
CA VAL A 311 -8.44 21.82 -7.68
C VAL A 311 -9.80 21.61 -7.01
N SER A 312 -10.37 20.42 -7.14
CA SER A 312 -11.66 20.07 -6.50
C SER A 312 -11.57 20.21 -4.99
N THR A 313 -10.51 19.65 -4.37
CA THR A 313 -10.29 19.71 -2.93
C THR A 313 -10.15 21.15 -2.42
N LEU A 314 -9.44 22.02 -3.15
CA LEU A 314 -9.28 23.42 -2.78
C LEU A 314 -10.60 24.19 -2.89
N ILE A 315 -11.38 23.96 -3.95
CA ILE A 315 -12.71 24.58 -4.14
C ILE A 315 -13.68 24.14 -3.03
N GLU A 316 -13.71 22.84 -2.70
CA GLU A 316 -14.52 22.27 -1.62
C GLU A 316 -14.23 22.88 -0.24
N HIS A 317 -13.05 23.50 -0.07
CA HIS A 317 -12.62 24.17 1.16
C HIS A 317 -12.51 25.69 0.98
N ASP A 318 -13.35 26.27 0.12
CA ASP A 318 -13.55 27.72 -0.06
C ASP A 318 -12.32 28.48 -0.60
N ALA A 319 -11.49 27.85 -1.46
CA ALA A 319 -10.46 28.57 -2.20
C ALA A 319 -11.07 29.58 -3.17
N ILE A 320 -10.50 30.79 -3.24
CA ILE A 320 -11.02 31.86 -4.09
C ILE A 320 -10.61 31.60 -5.55
N ILE A 321 -11.60 31.28 -6.40
CA ILE A 321 -11.39 30.83 -7.78
C ILE A 321 -10.93 31.92 -8.77
N TYR A 322 -10.99 33.19 -8.38
CA TYR A 322 -10.76 34.33 -9.26
C TYR A 322 -9.51 35.16 -8.90
N LEU A 323 -8.70 34.72 -7.93
CA LEU A 323 -7.44 35.39 -7.62
C LEU A 323 -6.45 35.21 -8.77
N ALA A 324 -6.03 36.31 -9.38
CA ALA A 324 -5.14 36.32 -10.52
C ALA A 324 -3.68 36.50 -10.10
N ASP A 325 -2.76 36.05 -10.95
CA ASP A 325 -1.35 36.38 -10.83
C ASP A 325 -1.06 37.86 -11.14
N THR A 326 0.21 38.27 -11.03
CA THR A 326 0.67 39.64 -11.37
C THR A 326 0.37 40.08 -12.82
N ASN A 327 0.06 39.17 -13.73
CA ASN A 327 -0.30 39.46 -15.13
C ASN A 327 -1.82 39.51 -15.36
N GLY A 328 -2.63 39.30 -14.31
CA GLY A 328 -4.08 39.23 -14.41
C GLY A 328 -4.61 37.87 -14.92
N VAL A 329 -3.76 36.84 -14.94
CA VAL A 329 -4.15 35.47 -15.32
C VAL A 329 -4.79 34.78 -14.11
N THR A 330 -6.03 34.35 -14.27
CA THR A 330 -6.80 33.57 -13.27
C THR A 330 -6.53 32.06 -13.38
N PRO A 331 -6.86 31.26 -12.34
CA PRO A 331 -6.84 29.80 -12.40
C PRO A 331 -7.62 29.23 -13.60
N TYR A 332 -8.75 29.84 -13.96
CA TYR A 332 -9.54 29.42 -15.13
C TYR A 332 -8.79 29.68 -16.44
N SER A 333 -8.22 30.87 -16.62
CA SER A 333 -7.51 31.21 -17.86
C SER A 333 -6.26 30.36 -18.05
N ILE A 334 -5.49 30.08 -17.00
CA ILE A 334 -4.30 29.24 -17.12
C ILE A 334 -4.67 27.76 -17.39
N ALA A 335 -5.77 27.27 -16.82
CA ALA A 335 -6.29 25.94 -17.14
C ALA A 335 -6.73 25.82 -18.61
N VAL A 336 -7.35 26.87 -19.15
CA VAL A 336 -7.73 26.93 -20.58
C VAL A 336 -6.50 27.00 -21.48
N GLU A 337 -5.54 27.85 -21.14
CA GLU A 337 -4.28 28.03 -21.91
C GLU A 337 -3.47 26.73 -21.99
N ASN A 338 -3.37 26.01 -20.87
CA ASN A 338 -2.64 24.73 -20.80
C ASN A 338 -3.47 23.53 -21.29
N GLY A 339 -4.71 23.72 -21.72
CA GLY A 339 -5.56 22.65 -22.27
C GLY A 339 -6.16 21.70 -21.22
N HIS A 340 -6.16 22.08 -19.94
CA HIS A 340 -6.72 21.31 -18.82
C HIS A 340 -8.24 21.44 -18.77
N THR A 341 -8.91 20.84 -19.76
CA THR A 341 -10.35 21.02 -20.00
C THR A 341 -11.23 20.65 -18.80
N GLU A 342 -10.85 19.67 -18.00
CA GLU A 342 -11.62 19.27 -16.82
C GLU A 342 -11.56 20.33 -15.71
N ILE A 343 -10.37 20.85 -15.44
CA ILE A 343 -10.15 21.94 -14.48
C ILE A 343 -10.86 23.21 -14.93
N ALA A 344 -10.79 23.54 -16.22
CA ALA A 344 -11.51 24.68 -16.77
C ALA A 344 -13.02 24.55 -16.56
N LYS A 345 -13.60 23.34 -16.63
CA LYS A 345 -15.02 23.13 -16.28
C LYS A 345 -15.29 23.34 -14.80
N GLN A 346 -14.46 22.76 -13.92
CA GLN A 346 -14.58 22.91 -12.47
C GLN A 346 -14.60 24.39 -12.07
N LEU A 347 -13.64 25.17 -12.59
CA LEU A 347 -13.51 26.60 -12.31
C LEU A 347 -14.58 27.47 -12.99
N LYS A 348 -15.23 26.96 -14.03
CA LYS A 348 -16.32 27.67 -14.73
C LYS A 348 -17.67 27.51 -14.01
N CYS A 349 -17.94 26.34 -13.42
CA CYS A 349 -19.23 26.06 -12.77
C CYS A 349 -19.53 26.96 -11.56
N ASP A 350 -18.51 27.45 -10.85
CA ASP A 350 -18.70 28.31 -9.66
C ASP A 350 -18.65 29.83 -9.94
N SER A 351 -18.51 30.22 -11.21
CA SER A 351 -18.52 31.62 -11.64
C SER A 351 -19.95 32.18 -11.80
N ASN A 352 -20.78 32.08 -10.76
CA ASN A 352 -22.13 32.67 -10.76
C ASN A 352 -22.05 34.20 -10.58
N PRO A 353 -22.68 35.05 -11.43
CA PRO A 353 -22.53 36.51 -11.40
C PRO A 353 -23.17 37.22 -10.19
N SER A 354 -23.89 36.50 -9.32
CA SER A 354 -24.61 37.08 -8.17
C SER A 354 -23.69 37.49 -7.02
N SER A 355 -22.52 36.84 -6.85
CA SER A 355 -21.52 37.25 -5.86
C SER A 355 -20.61 38.38 -6.37
N ASN A 356 -20.62 38.65 -7.68
CA ASN A 356 -19.65 39.55 -8.33
C ASN A 356 -19.94 41.05 -8.07
N ASN A 357 -21.16 41.38 -7.65
CA ASN A 357 -21.52 42.74 -7.25
C ASN A 357 -21.29 42.99 -5.74
N GLU A 358 -21.40 41.95 -4.91
CA GLU A 358 -21.08 42.03 -3.48
C GLU A 358 -19.58 41.86 -3.22
N SER A 359 -18.84 41.09 -4.03
CA SER A 359 -17.39 40.86 -3.87
C SER A 359 -16.53 41.98 -4.44
N LYS A 360 -16.96 42.66 -5.51
CA LYS A 360 -16.37 43.95 -5.92
C LYS A 360 -16.62 45.04 -4.89
N ALA A 361 -17.75 44.99 -4.19
CA ALA A 361 -18.02 45.87 -3.05
C ALA A 361 -17.11 45.52 -1.87
N LEU A 362 -16.93 44.23 -1.53
CA LEU A 362 -16.01 43.80 -0.45
C LEU A 362 -14.53 44.11 -0.75
N HIS A 363 -14.06 43.95 -1.99
CA HIS A 363 -12.69 44.31 -2.38
C HIS A 363 -12.46 45.84 -2.39
N GLN A 364 -13.52 46.63 -2.63
CA GLN A 364 -13.48 48.09 -2.47
C GLN A 364 -13.70 48.56 -1.02
N GLU A 365 -14.36 47.78 -0.17
CA GLU A 365 -14.55 48.08 1.26
C GLU A 365 -13.31 47.76 2.09
N ILE A 366 -12.61 46.65 1.82
CA ILE A 366 -11.37 46.27 2.52
C ILE A 366 -10.21 47.24 2.20
N THR A 367 -10.34 48.06 1.15
CA THR A 367 -9.34 49.07 0.76
C THR A 367 -9.77 50.52 1.06
N LYS A 368 -10.91 50.75 1.72
CA LYS A 368 -11.46 52.11 1.97
C LYS A 368 -12.02 52.36 3.37
N GLU A 369 -11.50 51.71 4.40
CA GLU A 369 -11.59 52.27 5.76
C GLU A 369 -10.55 53.40 5.92
N ASP A 370 -10.78 54.51 5.21
CA ASP A 370 -10.27 55.86 5.50
C ASP A 370 -10.83 56.83 4.43
N ASN A 371 -12.11 57.22 4.57
CA ASN A 371 -12.63 58.59 4.38
C ASN A 371 -14.16 58.62 4.13
N GLN A 372 -14.76 59.65 4.72
CA GLN A 372 -16.19 59.89 4.91
C GLN A 372 -17.02 60.17 3.64
N GLU A 373 -18.34 59.90 3.79
CA GLU A 373 -19.52 60.61 3.28
C GLU A 373 -19.59 61.06 1.80
N ALA A 374 -20.52 60.45 1.04
CA ALA A 374 -21.67 61.12 0.40
C ALA A 374 -22.32 60.26 -0.70
N ASN A 375 -23.66 60.35 -0.77
CA ASN A 375 -24.55 60.06 -1.91
C ASN A 375 -25.00 58.60 -2.17
N GLN A 376 -26.04 58.20 -1.43
CA GLN A 376 -27.10 57.33 -1.94
C GLN A 376 -28.15 58.19 -2.69
N GLU A 377 -28.19 58.17 -4.02
CA GLU A 377 -29.39 58.49 -4.83
C GLU A 377 -29.14 58.38 -6.36
N THR A 378 -28.83 57.20 -6.94
CA THR A 378 -28.92 57.06 -8.43
C THR A 378 -29.06 55.63 -9.03
N TYR A 379 -29.47 54.59 -8.31
CA TYR A 379 -29.56 53.24 -8.92
C TYR A 379 -30.89 52.52 -8.68
N LYS A 380 -32.01 53.17 -9.05
CA LYS A 380 -33.35 52.54 -8.99
C LYS A 380 -34.07 52.35 -10.34
N GLU A 381 -33.42 52.60 -11.47
CA GLU A 381 -34.06 52.40 -12.79
C GLU A 381 -33.12 51.68 -13.77
N ALA A 382 -32.94 50.36 -13.62
CA ALA A 382 -32.50 49.45 -14.69
C ALA A 382 -32.43 47.97 -14.27
N ILE A 383 -33.48 47.39 -13.67
CA ILE A 383 -33.56 45.92 -13.51
C ILE A 383 -34.96 45.43 -13.92
N SER A 384 -35.09 45.16 -15.21
CA SER A 384 -36.08 44.31 -15.90
C SER A 384 -36.01 44.72 -17.39
N PRO A 385 -35.58 43.87 -18.35
CA PRO A 385 -36.08 42.52 -18.58
C PRO A 385 -34.98 41.52 -19.08
N ARG A 386 -33.88 41.34 -18.32
CA ARG A 386 -32.77 40.43 -18.73
C ARG A 386 -32.79 39.04 -18.06
N GLU A 387 -33.54 38.85 -16.98
CA GLU A 387 -33.60 37.57 -16.25
C GLU A 387 -34.46 36.51 -16.95
N ASN A 388 -35.42 36.91 -17.79
CA ASN A 388 -36.30 35.97 -18.51
C ASN A 388 -35.70 35.36 -19.79
N LYS A 389 -34.46 35.71 -20.16
CA LYS A 389 -33.84 35.20 -21.39
C LYS A 389 -32.82 34.08 -21.14
N PHE A 390 -32.22 34.01 -19.95
CA PHE A 390 -31.17 33.03 -19.62
C PHE A 390 -31.71 31.70 -19.10
N HIS A 391 -32.88 31.68 -18.45
CA HIS A 391 -33.50 30.41 -18.01
C HIS A 391 -33.99 29.54 -19.19
N ALA A 392 -34.39 30.17 -20.30
CA ALA A 392 -34.92 29.45 -21.47
C ALA A 392 -33.86 28.70 -22.31
N GLU A 393 -32.56 29.00 -22.15
CA GLU A 393 -31.47 28.34 -22.89
C GLU A 393 -30.94 27.08 -22.19
N TRP A 394 -31.07 26.99 -20.86
CA TRP A 394 -30.63 25.81 -20.09
C TRP A 394 -31.66 24.69 -20.08
N ASP A 395 -32.95 25.02 -20.16
CA ASP A 395 -34.02 24.02 -20.23
C ASP A 395 -33.86 23.09 -21.44
N ASP A 396 -33.47 23.61 -22.62
CA ASP A 396 -33.26 22.78 -23.82
C ASP A 396 -32.00 21.90 -23.73
N THR A 397 -30.98 22.32 -22.98
CA THR A 397 -29.67 21.64 -22.97
C THR A 397 -29.78 20.23 -22.35
N ILE A 398 -30.54 20.07 -21.25
CA ILE A 398 -30.84 18.76 -20.65
C ILE A 398 -31.50 17.82 -21.66
N PHE A 399 -32.41 18.36 -22.48
CA PHE A 399 -33.12 17.58 -23.50
C PHE A 399 -32.22 17.26 -24.69
N THR A 400 -31.35 18.18 -25.12
CA THR A 400 -30.33 17.93 -26.14
C THR A 400 -29.37 16.81 -25.72
N PHE A 401 -28.99 16.74 -24.44
CA PHE A 401 -28.19 15.64 -23.89
C PHE A 401 -28.87 14.27 -24.02
N PHE A 402 -30.19 14.18 -23.85
CA PHE A 402 -30.95 12.94 -24.03
C PHE A 402 -31.13 12.52 -25.50
N TYR A 403 -31.03 13.45 -26.45
CA TYR A 403 -31.19 13.17 -27.88
C TYR A 403 -29.86 12.95 -28.63
N GLU A 404 -28.71 13.47 -28.16
CA GLU A 404 -27.45 13.52 -28.93
C GLU A 404 -26.27 12.69 -28.38
N VAL A 405 -26.31 12.19 -27.13
CA VAL A 405 -25.12 11.57 -26.50
C VAL A 405 -25.16 10.03 -26.47
N SER A 406 -24.00 9.44 -26.77
CA SER A 406 -23.73 8.01 -26.78
C SER A 406 -24.10 7.29 -25.46
N PRO A 407 -24.56 6.02 -25.50
CA PRO A 407 -24.95 5.20 -24.34
C PRO A 407 -23.94 5.11 -23.19
N PHE A 408 -22.69 5.53 -23.43
CA PHE A 408 -21.55 5.36 -22.53
C PHE A 408 -21.30 6.55 -21.59
N ARG A 409 -22.05 7.67 -21.68
CA ARG A 409 -21.86 8.87 -20.82
C ARG A 409 -23.00 9.13 -19.82
N HIS A 410 -23.87 8.16 -19.59
CA HIS A 410 -25.11 8.37 -18.83
C HIS A 410 -24.93 8.52 -17.31
N ASN A 411 -23.89 7.92 -16.72
CA ASN A 411 -23.60 8.07 -15.29
C ASN A 411 -23.11 9.48 -14.94
N GLU A 412 -22.35 10.11 -15.86
CA GLU A 412 -21.81 11.47 -15.70
C GLU A 412 -22.95 12.52 -15.73
N ILE A 413 -23.97 12.31 -16.57
CA ILE A 413 -25.14 13.18 -16.67
C ILE A 413 -25.97 13.12 -15.38
N ALA A 414 -26.12 11.93 -14.81
CA ALA A 414 -26.83 11.70 -13.57
C ALA A 414 -26.17 12.35 -12.34
N GLU A 415 -24.86 12.18 -12.19
CA GLU A 415 -24.08 12.81 -11.12
C GLU A 415 -24.08 14.35 -11.26
N TYR A 416 -23.99 14.85 -12.50
CA TYR A 416 -24.15 16.27 -12.81
C TYR A 416 -25.53 16.82 -12.40
N LEU A 417 -26.63 16.13 -12.74
CA LEU A 417 -27.99 16.59 -12.44
C LEU A 417 -28.27 16.64 -10.93
N ILE A 418 -27.74 15.69 -10.16
CA ILE A 418 -27.86 15.64 -8.70
C ILE A 418 -27.02 16.75 -8.04
N ALA A 419 -25.79 16.95 -8.51
CA ALA A 419 -24.87 17.95 -7.95
C ALA A 419 -25.33 19.40 -8.18
N ASN A 420 -26.04 19.67 -9.29
CA ASN A 420 -26.43 21.02 -9.69
C ASN A 420 -27.87 21.41 -9.29
N ASN A 421 -28.55 20.61 -8.47
CA ASN A 421 -29.92 20.85 -7.99
C ASN A 421 -30.92 21.22 -9.12
N VAL A 422 -30.72 20.58 -10.29
CA VAL A 422 -31.46 20.88 -11.51
C VAL A 422 -32.89 20.38 -11.35
N ASN A 423 -33.88 21.22 -11.65
CA ASN A 423 -35.28 20.82 -11.60
C ASN A 423 -35.63 19.91 -12.80
N TYR A 424 -35.46 18.60 -12.65
CA TYR A 424 -35.75 17.58 -13.67
C TYR A 424 -37.26 17.34 -13.91
N ASN A 425 -38.14 18.03 -13.19
CA ASN A 425 -39.57 18.03 -13.42
C ASN A 425 -40.02 19.18 -14.36
N THR A 426 -39.09 19.98 -14.89
CA THR A 426 -39.39 20.99 -15.91
C THR A 426 -39.82 20.33 -17.22
N PHE A 427 -40.57 21.10 -18.01
CA PHE A 427 -41.05 20.68 -19.31
C PHE A 427 -40.11 21.17 -20.41
N SER A 428 -39.80 20.30 -21.37
CA SER A 428 -39.18 20.66 -22.64
C SER A 428 -40.09 21.59 -23.44
N LYS A 429 -39.56 22.20 -24.51
CA LYS A 429 -40.37 22.94 -25.50
C LYS A 429 -41.50 22.09 -26.10
N ASN A 430 -41.37 20.76 -26.09
CA ASN A 430 -42.39 19.83 -26.57
C ASN A 430 -43.36 19.38 -25.46
N GLY A 431 -43.21 19.90 -24.25
CA GLY A 431 -44.06 19.62 -23.09
C GLY A 431 -43.90 18.20 -22.54
N THR A 432 -42.66 17.71 -22.52
CA THR A 432 -42.26 16.43 -21.92
C THR A 432 -41.21 16.66 -20.83
N THR A 433 -41.20 15.83 -19.78
CA THR A 433 -40.15 15.88 -18.74
C THR A 433 -38.96 14.99 -19.11
N ALA A 434 -37.83 15.15 -18.41
CA ALA A 434 -36.65 14.30 -18.58
C ALA A 434 -36.99 12.81 -18.34
N LEU A 435 -37.78 12.54 -17.32
CA LEU A 435 -38.25 11.19 -16.99
C LEU A 435 -39.16 10.61 -18.09
N TYR A 436 -40.01 11.44 -18.72
CA TYR A 436 -40.83 11.01 -19.84
C TYR A 436 -39.99 10.62 -21.06
N ILE A 437 -38.98 11.41 -21.41
CA ILE A 437 -38.10 11.14 -22.57
C ILE A 437 -37.27 9.89 -22.34
N ALA A 438 -36.71 9.71 -21.14
CA ALA A 438 -35.99 8.50 -20.77
C ALA A 438 -36.91 7.25 -20.83
N ALA A 439 -38.17 7.40 -20.42
CA ALA A 439 -39.17 6.34 -20.51
C ALA A 439 -39.60 6.02 -21.95
N GLU A 440 -39.72 7.05 -22.80
CA GLU A 440 -40.07 6.93 -24.22
C GLU A 440 -39.00 6.18 -25.02
N ASN A 441 -37.72 6.35 -24.68
CA ASN A 441 -36.58 5.71 -25.35
C ASN A 441 -36.11 4.41 -24.67
N GLY A 442 -36.68 4.03 -23.52
CA GLY A 442 -36.33 2.80 -22.83
C GLY A 442 -35.01 2.84 -22.05
N PHE A 443 -34.48 4.03 -21.73
CA PHE A 443 -33.24 4.23 -20.96
C PHE A 443 -33.45 3.89 -19.47
N THR A 444 -33.50 2.59 -19.15
CA THR A 444 -33.86 2.07 -17.83
C THR A 444 -32.94 2.59 -16.71
N ASP A 445 -31.65 2.76 -17.04
CA ASP A 445 -30.61 3.32 -16.19
C ASP A 445 -30.87 4.78 -15.80
N ILE A 446 -31.19 5.61 -16.79
CA ILE A 446 -31.51 7.02 -16.58
C ILE A 446 -32.80 7.15 -15.77
N VAL A 447 -33.82 6.34 -16.07
CA VAL A 447 -35.06 6.34 -15.31
C VAL A 447 -34.83 5.93 -13.85
N TRP A 448 -33.95 4.96 -13.57
CA TRP A 448 -33.54 4.60 -12.21
C TRP A 448 -32.98 5.80 -11.45
N ILE A 449 -32.02 6.50 -12.06
CA ILE A 449 -31.33 7.62 -11.42
C ILE A 449 -32.28 8.80 -11.21
N LEU A 450 -33.07 9.17 -12.21
CA LEU A 450 -34.05 10.26 -12.07
C LEU A 450 -35.06 9.98 -10.95
N LEU A 451 -35.54 8.74 -10.82
CA LEU A 451 -36.43 8.37 -9.72
C LEU A 451 -35.72 8.37 -8.36
N LEU A 452 -34.44 7.98 -8.29
CA LEU A 452 -33.62 8.08 -7.08
C LEU A 452 -33.41 9.54 -6.66
N ALA A 453 -33.29 10.43 -7.64
CA ALA A 453 -33.24 11.88 -7.44
C ALA A 453 -34.60 12.47 -7.00
N LYS A 454 -35.70 11.69 -7.06
CA LYS A 454 -37.10 12.08 -6.77
C LYS A 454 -37.79 12.84 -7.90
N ALA A 455 -37.55 12.46 -9.15
CA ALA A 455 -38.40 12.81 -10.30
C ALA A 455 -39.82 12.29 -10.11
N ASP A 456 -40.81 13.10 -10.50
CA ASP A 456 -42.22 12.77 -10.36
C ASP A 456 -42.68 11.90 -11.56
N PRO A 457 -42.99 10.61 -11.33
CA PRO A 457 -43.40 9.69 -12.40
C PRO A 457 -44.85 9.90 -12.87
N ASP A 458 -45.64 10.73 -12.18
CA ASP A 458 -47.05 10.96 -12.49
C ASP A 458 -47.28 12.20 -13.36
N ILE A 459 -46.23 12.99 -13.62
CA ILE A 459 -46.32 14.13 -14.55
C ILE A 459 -46.68 13.64 -15.95
N LYS A 460 -47.74 14.22 -16.52
CA LYS A 460 -48.21 13.92 -17.87
C LYS A 460 -47.55 14.84 -18.88
N ALA A 461 -47.13 14.27 -20.00
CA ALA A 461 -46.75 15.06 -21.17
C ALA A 461 -47.97 15.73 -21.82
N THR A 462 -47.73 16.61 -22.79
CA THR A 462 -48.76 17.31 -23.58
C THR A 462 -49.75 16.37 -24.28
N ASN A 463 -49.34 15.14 -24.59
CA ASN A 463 -50.21 14.10 -25.16
C ASN A 463 -51.05 13.34 -24.11
N GLY A 464 -50.98 13.73 -22.83
CA GLY A 464 -51.72 13.15 -21.72
C GLY A 464 -51.15 11.84 -21.15
N MET A 465 -50.04 11.33 -21.69
CA MET A 465 -49.39 10.09 -21.23
C MET A 465 -48.39 10.37 -20.10
N THR A 466 -48.35 9.49 -19.11
CA THR A 466 -47.28 9.46 -18.10
C THR A 466 -46.06 8.68 -18.62
N PRO A 467 -44.87 8.84 -18.01
CA PRO A 467 -43.70 8.01 -18.27
C PRO A 467 -44.00 6.50 -18.31
N PHE A 468 -44.82 5.99 -17.38
CA PHE A 468 -45.23 4.57 -17.38
C PHE A 468 -46.04 4.19 -18.64
N MET A 469 -46.99 5.05 -19.04
CA MET A 469 -47.85 4.79 -20.19
C MET A 469 -47.06 4.79 -21.50
N ILE A 470 -46.11 5.72 -21.68
CA ILE A 470 -45.29 5.79 -22.89
C ILE A 470 -44.30 4.63 -22.98
N ALA A 471 -43.65 4.25 -21.86
CA ALA A 471 -42.77 3.09 -21.82
C ALA A 471 -43.50 1.79 -22.22
N LYS A 472 -44.72 1.60 -21.71
CA LYS A 472 -45.55 0.43 -22.06
C LYS A 472 -46.02 0.47 -23.51
N LYS A 473 -46.39 1.64 -24.02
CA LYS A 473 -46.80 1.82 -25.41
C LYS A 473 -45.67 1.49 -26.39
N ASN A 474 -44.44 1.86 -26.05
CA ASN A 474 -43.25 1.62 -26.89
C ASN A 474 -42.61 0.23 -26.68
N GLY A 475 -43.16 -0.60 -25.79
CA GLY A 475 -42.66 -1.97 -25.54
C GLY A 475 -41.41 -2.05 -24.67
N HIS A 476 -41.11 -1.01 -23.88
CA HIS A 476 -39.97 -0.98 -22.97
C HIS A 476 -40.33 -1.62 -21.61
N ASP A 477 -40.51 -2.94 -21.60
CA ASP A 477 -40.98 -3.69 -20.41
C ASP A 477 -40.05 -3.56 -19.17
N GLY A 478 -38.75 -3.37 -19.36
CA GLY A 478 -37.79 -3.08 -18.27
C GLY A 478 -38.12 -1.75 -17.59
N THR A 479 -38.20 -0.68 -18.38
CA THR A 479 -38.52 0.67 -17.95
C THR A 479 -39.94 0.77 -17.37
N ALA A 480 -40.92 0.12 -17.99
CA ALA A 480 -42.29 0.09 -17.49
C ALA A 480 -42.41 -0.63 -16.14
N ARG A 481 -41.64 -1.71 -15.92
CA ARG A 481 -41.57 -2.37 -14.59
C ARG A 481 -40.99 -1.44 -13.52
N LEU A 482 -39.95 -0.68 -13.86
CA LEU A 482 -39.35 0.29 -12.96
C LEU A 482 -40.31 1.42 -12.57
N LEU A 483 -41.08 1.93 -13.54
CA LEU A 483 -42.08 2.98 -13.37
C LEU A 483 -43.41 2.48 -12.78
N SER A 484 -43.55 1.18 -12.52
CA SER A 484 -44.72 0.64 -11.84
C SER A 484 -44.75 1.07 -10.37
N THR A 485 -45.92 0.99 -9.73
CA THR A 485 -46.07 1.29 -8.29
C THR A 485 -45.08 0.49 -7.43
N GLU A 486 -44.84 -0.78 -7.75
CA GLU A 486 -43.87 -1.60 -7.01
C GLU A 486 -42.42 -1.22 -7.32
N GLY A 487 -42.10 -0.85 -8.57
CA GLY A 487 -40.76 -0.40 -8.95
C GLY A 487 -40.35 0.91 -8.27
N ILE A 488 -41.28 1.87 -8.15
CA ILE A 488 -41.06 3.13 -7.43
C ILE A 488 -40.81 2.87 -5.94
N LEU A 489 -41.57 1.97 -5.29
CA LEU A 489 -41.35 1.59 -3.89
C LEU A 489 -39.95 0.96 -3.68
N LYS A 490 -39.48 0.16 -4.64
CA LYS A 490 -38.15 -0.45 -4.62
C LYS A 490 -37.03 0.61 -4.70
N ILE A 491 -37.14 1.58 -5.60
CA ILE A 491 -36.16 2.69 -5.69
C ILE A 491 -36.15 3.54 -4.43
N GLN A 492 -37.33 3.85 -3.88
CA GLN A 492 -37.44 4.57 -2.61
C GLN A 492 -36.78 3.82 -1.44
N ALA A 493 -36.81 2.49 -1.45
CA ALA A 493 -36.11 1.69 -0.44
C ALA A 493 -34.59 1.81 -0.59
N PHE A 494 -34.06 1.84 -1.82
CA PHE A 494 -32.64 2.15 -2.05
C PHE A 494 -32.28 3.57 -1.59
N ASP A 495 -33.08 4.59 -1.91
CA ASP A 495 -32.88 5.97 -1.41
C ASP A 495 -32.86 6.02 0.12
N ALA A 496 -33.79 5.30 0.77
CA ALA A 496 -33.85 5.23 2.22
C ALA A 496 -32.60 4.57 2.84
N VAL A 497 -32.04 3.54 2.20
CA VAL A 497 -30.74 2.97 2.62
C VAL A 497 -29.62 3.99 2.41
N LEU A 498 -29.50 4.59 1.23
CA LEU A 498 -28.46 5.58 0.90
C LEU A 498 -28.40 6.74 1.90
N ARG A 499 -29.58 7.23 2.31
CA ARG A 499 -29.71 8.35 3.25
C ARG A 499 -29.77 7.93 4.71
N GLY A 500 -29.67 6.64 5.02
CA GLY A 500 -29.77 6.12 6.40
C GLY A 500 -31.14 6.31 7.08
N ASN A 501 -32.22 6.47 6.32
CA ASN A 501 -33.57 6.70 6.85
C ASN A 501 -34.28 5.36 7.20
N ILE A 502 -33.99 4.85 8.40
CA ILE A 502 -34.45 3.52 8.86
C ILE A 502 -35.97 3.42 9.00
N ASP A 503 -36.63 4.47 9.49
CA ASP A 503 -38.10 4.47 9.67
C ASP A 503 -38.83 4.42 8.33
N GLN A 504 -38.32 5.15 7.35
CA GLN A 504 -38.84 5.10 5.99
C GLN A 504 -38.56 3.74 5.35
N LEU A 505 -37.34 3.21 5.50
CA LEU A 505 -36.97 1.89 5.00
C LEU A 505 -37.90 0.80 5.56
N LYS A 506 -38.21 0.83 6.87
CA LYS A 506 -39.14 -0.09 7.53
C LYS A 506 -40.53 -0.09 6.91
N LYS A 507 -41.07 1.10 6.68
CA LYS A 507 -42.39 1.27 6.07
C LYS A 507 -42.39 0.78 4.62
N LEU A 508 -41.33 1.06 3.86
CA LEU A 508 -41.23 0.69 2.46
C LEU A 508 -41.07 -0.81 2.26
N VAL A 509 -40.13 -1.45 2.97
CA VAL A 509 -39.89 -2.89 2.84
C VAL A 509 -41.13 -3.70 3.21
N SER A 510 -41.93 -3.25 4.19
CA SER A 510 -43.20 -3.92 4.54
C SER A 510 -44.26 -3.93 3.43
N LYS A 511 -44.15 -3.04 2.44
CA LYS A 511 -45.08 -2.92 1.30
C LYS A 511 -44.58 -3.63 0.03
N ILE A 512 -43.30 -4.02 0.00
CA ILE A 512 -42.69 -4.67 -1.16
C ILE A 512 -42.95 -6.18 -1.06
N ARG A 513 -43.50 -6.78 -2.12
CA ARG A 513 -43.89 -8.21 -2.14
C ARG A 513 -42.68 -9.14 -2.10
N ASP A 514 -41.69 -8.86 -2.95
CA ASP A 514 -40.41 -9.54 -2.95
C ASP A 514 -39.31 -8.51 -2.67
N PRO A 515 -38.80 -8.48 -1.44
CA PRO A 515 -37.83 -7.49 -1.06
C PRO A 515 -36.41 -7.87 -1.54
N ASN A 516 -36.20 -9.06 -2.12
CA ASN A 516 -34.93 -9.49 -2.69
C ASN A 516 -34.80 -9.02 -4.16
N PHE A 517 -34.65 -7.71 -4.33
CA PHE A 517 -34.46 -7.06 -5.62
C PHE A 517 -33.10 -6.34 -5.67
N GLY A 518 -32.51 -6.28 -6.86
CA GLY A 518 -31.23 -5.62 -7.09
C GLY A 518 -31.39 -4.24 -7.73
N ASP A 519 -30.35 -3.41 -7.56
CA ASP A 519 -30.10 -2.24 -8.40
C ASP A 519 -29.66 -2.64 -9.82
N MET A 520 -29.22 -1.68 -10.62
CA MET A 520 -28.71 -1.93 -11.98
C MET A 520 -27.51 -2.89 -12.05
N ASN A 521 -26.74 -2.99 -10.98
CA ASN A 521 -25.59 -3.89 -10.85
C ASN A 521 -25.97 -5.21 -10.16
N GLY A 522 -27.25 -5.45 -9.90
CA GLY A 522 -27.75 -6.61 -9.15
C GLY A 522 -27.47 -6.53 -7.64
N ASN A 523 -26.98 -5.39 -7.13
CA ASN A 523 -26.75 -5.21 -5.70
C ASN A 523 -28.10 -5.07 -5.00
N ASN A 524 -28.40 -5.97 -4.07
CA ASN A 524 -29.57 -5.82 -3.21
C ASN A 524 -29.37 -4.75 -2.13
N LEU A 525 -30.39 -4.53 -1.30
CA LEU A 525 -30.33 -3.54 -0.21
C LEU A 525 -29.19 -3.77 0.80
N LEU A 526 -28.77 -5.02 1.05
CA LEU A 526 -27.61 -5.30 1.91
C LEU A 526 -26.30 -4.86 1.26
N HIS A 527 -26.10 -5.14 -0.03
CA HIS A 527 -24.93 -4.66 -0.79
C HIS A 527 -24.84 -3.13 -0.75
N THR A 528 -25.96 -2.44 -0.95
CA THR A 528 -26.01 -0.96 -0.84
C THR A 528 -25.71 -0.49 0.57
N ALA A 529 -26.27 -1.13 1.60
CA ALA A 529 -25.97 -0.77 2.99
C ALA A 529 -24.48 -0.93 3.32
N ILE A 530 -23.82 -1.96 2.77
CA ILE A 530 -22.37 -2.16 2.91
C ILE A 530 -21.59 -1.08 2.17
N ARG A 531 -21.91 -0.84 0.89
CA ARG A 531 -21.20 0.10 0.01
C ARG A 531 -21.20 1.52 0.57
N TYR A 532 -22.31 1.94 1.16
CA TYR A 532 -22.50 3.29 1.69
C TYR A 532 -22.37 3.36 3.22
N ASN A 533 -21.81 2.32 3.85
CA ASN A 533 -21.51 2.26 5.28
C ASN A 533 -22.72 2.60 6.19
N GLN A 534 -23.83 1.88 6.00
CA GLN A 534 -25.12 2.09 6.68
C GLN A 534 -25.43 0.93 7.66
N PRO A 535 -24.80 0.88 8.85
CA PRO A 535 -24.89 -0.26 9.77
C PRO A 535 -26.29 -0.46 10.36
N GLN A 536 -27.03 0.62 10.62
CA GLN A 536 -28.40 0.54 11.14
C GLN A 536 -29.36 -0.06 10.11
N ALA A 537 -29.19 0.32 8.84
CA ALA A 537 -29.96 -0.24 7.73
C ALA A 537 -29.64 -1.72 7.53
N LEU A 538 -28.35 -2.09 7.57
CA LEU A 538 -27.92 -3.49 7.50
C LEU A 538 -28.57 -4.32 8.62
N ASN A 539 -28.42 -3.92 9.88
CA ASN A 539 -28.98 -4.65 11.02
C ASN A 539 -30.49 -4.84 10.91
N MET A 540 -31.19 -3.78 10.51
CA MET A 540 -32.63 -3.81 10.33
C MET A 540 -33.06 -4.73 9.16
N LEU A 541 -32.34 -4.73 8.05
CA LEU A 541 -32.59 -5.61 6.90
C LEU A 541 -32.31 -7.08 7.24
N LEU A 542 -31.23 -7.37 7.99
CA LEU A 542 -30.90 -8.72 8.46
C LEU A 542 -31.99 -9.31 9.37
N GLN A 543 -32.70 -8.47 10.13
CA GLN A 543 -33.83 -8.89 10.97
C GLN A 543 -35.11 -9.19 10.18
N ILE A 544 -35.29 -8.58 9.00
CA ILE A 544 -36.50 -8.75 8.19
C ILE A 544 -36.47 -10.08 7.42
N SER A 545 -35.35 -10.39 6.79
CA SER A 545 -35.20 -11.63 6.04
C SER A 545 -33.74 -12.02 5.88
N THR A 546 -33.45 -13.32 6.03
CA THR A 546 -32.13 -13.89 5.75
C THR A 546 -31.96 -14.22 4.26
N THR A 547 -33.02 -14.13 3.44
CA THR A 547 -32.98 -14.47 2.00
C THR A 547 -32.03 -13.59 1.20
N TYR A 548 -31.69 -12.38 1.70
CA TYR A 548 -30.75 -11.47 1.05
C TYR A 548 -29.30 -11.98 1.07
N LEU A 549 -28.95 -12.83 2.04
CA LEU A 549 -27.57 -13.19 2.34
C LEU A 549 -26.94 -14.10 1.28
N ASP A 550 -27.77 -14.89 0.59
CA ASP A 550 -27.33 -15.80 -0.48
C ASP A 550 -27.50 -15.21 -1.89
N SER A 551 -28.18 -14.06 -2.02
CA SER A 551 -28.39 -13.40 -3.31
C SER A 551 -27.08 -12.83 -3.86
N ARG A 552 -26.92 -12.88 -5.18
CA ARG A 552 -25.67 -12.48 -5.85
C ARG A 552 -25.91 -11.29 -6.78
N ASN A 553 -24.97 -10.36 -6.77
CA ASN A 553 -24.93 -9.26 -7.73
C ASN A 553 -24.42 -9.72 -9.12
N ASN A 554 -24.35 -8.82 -10.08
CA ASN A 554 -23.86 -9.12 -11.44
C ASN A 554 -22.38 -9.57 -11.46
N SER A 555 -21.60 -9.24 -10.43
CA SER A 555 -20.23 -9.71 -10.22
C SER A 555 -20.16 -11.07 -9.51
N ASN A 556 -21.30 -11.75 -9.33
CA ASN A 556 -21.45 -13.02 -8.65
C ASN A 556 -21.07 -12.99 -7.14
N GLU A 557 -21.16 -11.83 -6.50
CA GLU A 557 -20.82 -11.63 -5.09
C GLU A 557 -22.07 -11.68 -4.22
N THR A 558 -22.00 -12.40 -3.10
CA THR A 558 -22.96 -12.26 -2.00
C THR A 558 -22.63 -11.04 -1.15
N PRO A 559 -23.55 -10.54 -0.29
CA PRO A 559 -23.27 -9.44 0.63
C PRO A 559 -22.03 -9.69 1.49
N LEU A 560 -21.80 -10.92 1.96
CA LEU A 560 -20.58 -11.26 2.70
C LEU A 560 -19.33 -11.08 1.85
N THR A 561 -19.30 -11.66 0.64
CA THR A 561 -18.12 -11.56 -0.23
C THR A 561 -17.87 -10.12 -0.69
N PHE A 562 -18.93 -9.34 -0.91
CA PHE A 562 -18.84 -7.92 -1.25
C PHE A 562 -18.28 -7.11 -0.07
N ALA A 563 -18.74 -7.38 1.16
CA ALA A 563 -18.21 -6.74 2.37
C ALA A 563 -16.73 -7.07 2.60
N ILE A 564 -16.32 -8.33 2.37
CA ILE A 564 -14.93 -8.76 2.47
C ILE A 564 -14.09 -7.99 1.44
N LYS A 565 -14.45 -7.99 0.16
CA LYS A 565 -13.68 -7.31 -0.89
C LYS A 565 -13.61 -5.79 -0.74
N SER A 566 -14.65 -5.18 -0.19
CA SER A 566 -14.69 -3.73 0.08
C SER A 566 -13.98 -3.33 1.37
N GLY A 567 -13.41 -4.29 2.13
CA GLY A 567 -12.76 -4.01 3.42
C GLY A 567 -13.73 -3.47 4.48
N SER A 568 -15.02 -3.77 4.35
CA SER A 568 -16.05 -3.24 5.25
C SER A 568 -15.94 -3.86 6.65
N TRP A 569 -15.95 -3.03 7.69
CA TRP A 569 -15.99 -3.50 9.08
C TRP A 569 -17.30 -4.26 9.43
N MET A 570 -18.33 -4.14 8.60
CA MET A 570 -19.63 -4.80 8.75
C MET A 570 -19.60 -6.30 8.42
N VAL A 571 -18.47 -6.82 7.93
CA VAL A 571 -18.24 -8.25 7.63
C VAL A 571 -18.62 -9.15 8.81
N LYS A 572 -18.25 -8.78 10.04
CA LYS A 572 -18.53 -9.59 11.24
C LYS A 572 -20.02 -9.76 11.48
N THR A 573 -20.77 -8.66 11.43
CA THR A 573 -22.24 -8.66 11.61
C THR A 573 -22.95 -9.52 10.57
N ILE A 574 -22.52 -9.44 9.30
CA ILE A 574 -23.08 -10.25 8.22
C ILE A 574 -22.74 -11.72 8.44
N PHE A 575 -21.51 -12.01 8.84
CA PHE A 575 -21.06 -13.36 9.10
C PHE A 575 -21.81 -14.01 10.27
N GLU A 576 -22.02 -13.27 11.36
CA GLU A 576 -22.83 -13.71 12.50
C GLU A 576 -24.27 -14.06 12.09
N ALA A 577 -24.87 -13.29 11.17
CA ALA A 577 -26.23 -13.53 10.68
C ALA A 577 -26.35 -14.81 9.82
N ILE A 578 -25.28 -15.25 9.16
CA ILE A 578 -25.24 -16.51 8.37
C ILE A 578 -24.70 -17.71 9.14
N TYR A 579 -24.12 -17.47 10.32
CA TYR A 579 -23.49 -18.50 11.10
C TYR A 579 -24.55 -19.43 11.71
N GLU A 580 -24.40 -20.73 11.45
CA GLU A 580 -25.16 -21.79 12.09
C GLU A 580 -24.21 -22.55 12.99
N PRO A 581 -24.58 -22.81 14.27
CA PRO A 581 -23.77 -23.63 15.17
C PRO A 581 -23.52 -25.03 14.59
N VAL A 582 -22.32 -25.56 14.86
CA VAL A 582 -21.92 -26.90 14.43
C VAL A 582 -22.87 -27.95 15.03
N GLN A 583 -23.39 -28.85 14.19
CA GLN A 583 -24.35 -29.87 14.60
C GLN A 583 -23.71 -31.26 14.66
N ASP A 584 -24.08 -32.06 15.66
CA ASP A 584 -23.80 -33.50 15.67
C ASP A 584 -24.91 -34.23 14.91
N ILE A 585 -24.55 -34.95 13.84
CA ILE A 585 -25.49 -35.54 12.90
C ILE A 585 -25.35 -37.06 12.81
N GLN A 586 -26.47 -37.71 12.48
CA GLN A 586 -26.52 -39.15 12.23
C GLN A 586 -26.01 -39.47 10.81
N PRO A 587 -25.36 -40.62 10.59
CA PRO A 587 -24.80 -41.02 9.28
C PRO A 587 -25.80 -41.01 8.14
N THR A 588 -27.06 -41.36 8.43
CA THR A 588 -28.13 -41.38 7.43
C THR A 588 -28.46 -40.01 6.84
N LYS A 589 -28.00 -38.91 7.46
CA LYS A 589 -28.20 -37.54 6.97
C LYS A 589 -27.07 -37.07 6.05
N LEU A 590 -25.98 -37.83 5.91
CA LEU A 590 -24.79 -37.46 5.16
C LEU A 590 -24.54 -38.46 4.02
N GLU A 591 -24.58 -37.98 2.79
CA GLU A 591 -24.21 -38.77 1.61
C GLU A 591 -22.74 -38.51 1.27
N ILE A 592 -21.95 -39.56 1.00
CA ILE A 592 -20.51 -39.46 0.71
C ILE A 592 -20.18 -40.17 -0.61
N GLU A 593 -19.44 -39.50 -1.48
CA GLU A 593 -18.97 -40.03 -2.75
C GLU A 593 -17.52 -40.56 -2.63
N TYR A 594 -17.37 -41.85 -2.32
CA TYR A 594 -16.04 -42.47 -2.12
C TYR A 594 -15.21 -42.68 -3.38
N LYS A 595 -15.80 -42.53 -4.58
CA LYS A 595 -15.11 -42.83 -5.85
C LYS A 595 -14.07 -41.78 -6.23
N ASN A 596 -14.26 -40.53 -5.82
CA ASN A 596 -13.43 -39.38 -6.20
C ASN A 596 -12.98 -38.63 -4.95
N GLY A 597 -11.87 -39.07 -4.34
CA GLY A 597 -11.26 -38.36 -3.22
C GLY A 597 -10.83 -36.94 -3.63
N LEU A 598 -11.12 -35.95 -2.78
CA LEU A 598 -10.71 -34.56 -2.95
C LEU A 598 -9.28 -34.31 -2.47
N GLY A 599 -8.79 -35.14 -1.56
CA GLY A 599 -7.42 -35.09 -1.05
C GLY A 599 -7.14 -36.18 -0.01
N CYS A 600 -5.87 -36.50 0.20
CA CYS A 600 -5.41 -37.41 1.24
C CYS A 600 -4.23 -36.79 1.99
N GLY A 601 -4.29 -36.81 3.31
CA GLY A 601 -3.22 -36.35 4.20
C GLY A 601 -2.81 -37.44 5.18
N GLY A 602 -1.78 -37.17 6.01
CA GLY A 602 -1.25 -38.16 6.97
C GLY A 602 -2.25 -38.66 8.01
N PHE A 603 -3.37 -37.97 8.22
CA PHE A 603 -4.35 -38.25 9.28
C PHE A 603 -5.76 -38.58 8.76
N GLY A 604 -6.01 -38.53 7.44
CA GLY A 604 -7.37 -38.70 6.90
C GLY A 604 -7.51 -38.53 5.39
N SER A 605 -8.69 -38.85 4.87
CA SER A 605 -9.08 -38.64 3.47
C SER A 605 -10.27 -37.70 3.38
N VAL A 606 -10.27 -36.82 2.39
CA VAL A 606 -11.35 -35.87 2.14
C VAL A 606 -12.15 -36.32 0.93
N TYR A 607 -13.47 -36.40 1.08
CA TYR A 607 -14.40 -36.80 0.03
C TYR A 607 -15.42 -35.71 -0.23
N LYS A 608 -15.99 -35.72 -1.44
CA LYS A 608 -17.17 -34.91 -1.72
C LYS A 608 -18.40 -35.58 -1.10
N GLY A 609 -19.31 -34.79 -0.56
CA GLY A 609 -20.56 -35.28 0.02
C GLY A 609 -21.73 -34.32 -0.19
N LYS A 610 -22.88 -34.70 0.34
CA LYS A 610 -24.11 -33.91 0.33
C LYS A 610 -24.76 -33.91 1.71
N TYR A 611 -25.07 -32.73 2.23
CA TYR A 611 -25.75 -32.52 3.50
C TYR A 611 -26.77 -31.38 3.35
N LYS A 612 -28.02 -31.58 3.79
CA LYS A 612 -29.14 -30.62 3.61
C LYS A 612 -29.25 -30.08 2.16
N ASN A 613 -29.09 -30.95 1.16
CA ASN A 613 -29.04 -30.58 -0.26
C ASN A 613 -27.88 -29.67 -0.72
N LYS A 614 -26.94 -29.34 0.16
CA LYS A 614 -25.72 -28.59 -0.17
C LYS A 614 -24.55 -29.56 -0.39
N VAL A 615 -23.67 -29.21 -1.33
CA VAL A 615 -22.41 -29.93 -1.55
C VAL A 615 -21.46 -29.57 -0.42
N VAL A 616 -20.83 -30.58 0.18
CA VAL A 616 -19.91 -30.43 1.32
C VAL A 616 -18.63 -31.22 1.08
N ALA A 617 -17.56 -30.82 1.78
CA ALA A 617 -16.35 -31.64 1.91
C ALA A 617 -16.44 -32.47 3.20
N VAL A 618 -16.10 -33.75 3.12
CA VAL A 618 -16.18 -34.68 4.25
C VAL A 618 -14.79 -35.21 4.54
N LYS A 619 -14.17 -34.75 5.63
CA LYS A 619 -12.86 -35.24 6.10
C LYS A 619 -13.11 -36.44 7.02
N GLN A 620 -12.77 -37.63 6.52
CA GLN A 620 -12.79 -38.87 7.27
C GLN A 620 -11.40 -39.13 7.87
N ILE A 621 -11.38 -39.47 9.14
CA ILE A 621 -10.12 -39.62 9.91
C ILE A 621 -9.84 -41.12 10.09
N HIS A 622 -8.63 -41.55 9.72
CA HIS A 622 -8.31 -42.99 9.59
C HIS A 622 -7.71 -43.63 10.84
N ALA A 623 -7.44 -42.87 11.91
CA ALA A 623 -7.12 -43.40 13.23
C ALA A 623 -7.36 -42.35 14.33
N ARG A 624 -8.00 -42.73 15.44
CA ARG A 624 -8.05 -41.95 16.69
C ARG A 624 -6.71 -42.00 17.45
N LEU A 625 -5.58 -41.84 16.74
CA LEU A 625 -4.28 -41.72 17.37
C LEU A 625 -4.24 -40.33 18.00
N ASP A 626 -4.66 -40.31 19.28
CA ASP A 626 -4.83 -39.16 20.16
C ASP A 626 -6.22 -38.48 20.12
N ILE A 627 -7.21 -39.15 20.74
CA ILE A 627 -8.59 -38.64 20.98
C ILE A 627 -8.55 -37.21 21.54
N TYR A 628 -7.58 -36.90 22.39
CA TYR A 628 -7.44 -35.59 23.03
C TYR A 628 -7.08 -34.47 22.04
N ASN A 629 -6.21 -34.75 21.08
CA ASN A 629 -5.84 -33.78 20.04
C ASN A 629 -6.94 -33.59 19.01
N PHE A 630 -7.69 -34.64 18.70
CA PHE A 630 -8.87 -34.55 17.82
C PHE A 630 -10.01 -33.75 18.46
N ASP A 631 -10.29 -33.96 19.75
CA ASP A 631 -11.29 -33.18 20.49
C ASP A 631 -10.86 -31.70 20.59
N LYS A 632 -9.57 -31.41 20.77
CA LYS A 632 -9.04 -30.03 20.71
C LYS A 632 -9.21 -29.38 19.35
N GLU A 633 -8.96 -30.10 18.25
CA GLU A 633 -9.15 -29.61 16.88
C GLU A 633 -10.63 -29.24 16.65
N ILE A 634 -11.55 -30.14 17.03
CA ILE A 634 -13.01 -29.89 16.97
C ILE A 634 -13.39 -28.68 17.83
N MET A 635 -12.88 -28.58 19.05
CA MET A 635 -13.19 -27.47 19.96
C MET A 635 -12.68 -26.14 19.39
N ALA A 636 -11.45 -26.10 18.88
CA ALA A 636 -10.91 -24.89 18.27
C ALA A 636 -11.68 -24.48 17.01
N MET A 637 -12.06 -25.41 16.13
CA MET A 637 -12.90 -25.11 14.97
C MET A 637 -14.31 -24.65 15.36
N ARG A 638 -14.84 -25.10 16.51
CA ARG A 638 -16.13 -24.63 17.04
C ARG A 638 -16.04 -23.20 17.60
N VAL A 639 -14.90 -22.81 18.17
CA VAL A 639 -14.70 -21.51 18.83
C VAL A 639 -14.15 -20.44 17.87
N CYS A 640 -13.30 -20.82 16.91
CA CYS A 640 -12.70 -19.92 15.93
C CYS A 640 -13.69 -19.62 14.79
N VAL A 641 -14.69 -18.80 15.10
CA VAL A 641 -15.75 -18.39 14.16
C VAL A 641 -15.28 -17.15 13.40
N SER A 642 -14.76 -17.35 12.19
CA SER A 642 -14.27 -16.27 11.32
C SER A 642 -14.74 -16.44 9.87
N PRO A 643 -15.09 -15.34 9.16
CA PRO A 643 -15.42 -15.38 7.74
C PRO A 643 -14.22 -15.73 6.85
N TYR A 644 -13.00 -15.66 7.37
CA TYR A 644 -11.79 -15.97 6.62
C TYR A 644 -11.33 -17.42 6.78
N VAL A 645 -11.86 -18.15 7.77
CA VAL A 645 -11.50 -19.53 8.09
C VAL A 645 -12.54 -20.49 7.52
N LEU A 646 -12.08 -21.66 7.05
CA LEU A 646 -12.94 -22.69 6.45
C LEU A 646 -14.04 -23.10 7.43
N ARG A 647 -15.29 -23.01 6.99
CA ARG A 647 -16.43 -23.22 7.88
C ARG A 647 -16.59 -24.71 8.22
N PHE A 648 -16.63 -24.98 9.51
CA PHE A 648 -17.02 -26.27 10.08
C PHE A 648 -18.55 -26.34 10.21
N ILE A 649 -19.19 -27.29 9.53
CA ILE A 649 -20.66 -27.36 9.40
C ILE A 649 -21.26 -28.34 10.40
N ALA A 650 -20.72 -29.56 10.45
CA ALA A 650 -21.26 -30.63 11.28
C ALA A 650 -20.21 -31.70 11.60
N VAL A 651 -20.48 -32.49 12.62
CA VAL A 651 -19.74 -33.72 12.93
C VAL A 651 -20.68 -34.90 12.78
N CYS A 652 -20.23 -35.92 12.06
CA CYS A 652 -20.92 -37.19 11.95
C CYS A 652 -20.10 -38.27 12.66
N ASP A 653 -20.79 -39.24 13.27
CA ASP A 653 -20.16 -40.43 13.85
C ASP A 653 -19.14 -40.17 14.99
N LEU A 654 -19.26 -39.04 15.70
CA LEU A 654 -18.30 -38.64 16.75
C LEU A 654 -18.07 -39.72 17.82
N SER A 655 -19.12 -40.45 18.20
CA SER A 655 -19.06 -41.52 19.22
C SER A 655 -18.45 -42.83 18.71
N THR A 656 -18.17 -42.95 17.41
CA THR A 656 -17.60 -44.16 16.80
C THR A 656 -16.13 -43.98 16.46
N ASP A 657 -15.41 -45.06 16.17
CA ASP A 657 -13.99 -45.00 15.76
C ASP A 657 -13.76 -44.43 14.34
N ASN A 658 -14.82 -43.94 13.68
CA ASN A 658 -14.75 -43.38 12.33
C ASN A 658 -15.46 -42.00 12.23
N PRO A 659 -15.03 -40.99 13.00
CA PRO A 659 -15.63 -39.66 12.98
C PRO A 659 -15.38 -38.97 11.64
N LYS A 660 -16.34 -38.15 11.22
CA LYS A 660 -16.30 -37.42 9.95
C LYS A 660 -16.61 -35.96 10.20
N LEU A 661 -15.71 -35.09 9.77
CA LEU A 661 -15.90 -33.65 9.80
C LEU A 661 -16.58 -33.22 8.50
N VAL A 662 -17.71 -32.51 8.60
CA VAL A 662 -18.42 -31.93 7.46
C VAL A 662 -18.03 -30.47 7.36
N LEU A 663 -17.38 -30.12 6.26
CA LEU A 663 -16.79 -28.81 5.99
C LEU A 663 -17.44 -28.18 4.75
N GLU A 664 -17.33 -26.87 4.66
CA GLU A 664 -17.67 -26.13 3.45
C GLU A 664 -16.84 -26.63 2.25
N TYR A 665 -17.49 -26.77 1.09
CA TYR A 665 -16.84 -27.27 -0.12
C TYR A 665 -16.24 -26.14 -0.94
N MET A 666 -14.93 -26.22 -1.20
CA MET A 666 -14.15 -25.24 -1.95
C MET A 666 -13.86 -25.78 -3.36
N ASP A 667 -14.52 -25.22 -4.38
CA ASP A 667 -14.59 -25.81 -5.73
C ASP A 667 -13.44 -25.44 -6.67
N ALA A 668 -12.58 -24.49 -6.28
CA ALA A 668 -11.46 -24.00 -7.09
C ALA A 668 -10.09 -24.58 -6.70
N GLY A 669 -10.03 -25.45 -5.68
CA GLY A 669 -8.79 -26.09 -5.21
C GLY A 669 -8.02 -25.22 -4.22
N ASP A 670 -6.72 -25.47 -4.07
CA ASP A 670 -5.82 -24.73 -3.18
C ASP A 670 -4.98 -23.67 -3.90
N LEU A 671 -4.39 -22.75 -3.14
CA LEU A 671 -3.57 -21.65 -3.65
C LEU A 671 -2.28 -22.16 -4.32
N ARG A 672 -1.64 -23.22 -3.83
CA ARG A 672 -0.41 -23.75 -4.46
C ARG A 672 -0.71 -24.25 -5.88
N SER A 673 -1.77 -25.03 -6.04
CA SER A 673 -2.26 -25.49 -7.34
C SER A 673 -2.66 -24.33 -8.27
N PHE A 674 -3.15 -23.22 -7.71
CA PHE A 674 -3.47 -22.00 -8.46
C PHE A 674 -2.19 -21.28 -8.95
N LEU A 675 -1.20 -21.13 -8.09
CA LEU A 675 0.09 -20.50 -8.43
C LEU A 675 0.86 -21.33 -9.46
N ASP A 676 0.87 -22.66 -9.32
CA ASP A 676 1.47 -23.58 -10.31
C ASP A 676 0.81 -23.47 -11.68
N LYS A 677 -0.51 -23.21 -11.73
CA LYS A 677 -1.21 -22.95 -13.00
C LYS A 677 -0.86 -21.58 -13.56
N LYS A 678 -0.76 -20.55 -12.72
CA LYS A 678 -0.37 -19.20 -13.15
C LYS A 678 1.06 -19.16 -13.71
N SER A 679 2.03 -19.80 -13.05
CA SER A 679 3.41 -19.89 -13.56
C SER A 679 3.51 -20.59 -14.92
N LEU A 680 2.60 -21.52 -15.20
CA LEU A 680 2.47 -22.23 -16.47
C LEU A 680 1.51 -21.58 -17.47
N ASN A 681 0.98 -20.37 -17.20
CA ASN A 681 -0.04 -19.68 -18.01
C ASN A 681 -1.28 -20.54 -18.35
N LYS A 682 -1.70 -21.43 -17.42
CA LYS A 682 -2.90 -22.26 -17.56
C LYS A 682 -4.13 -21.55 -17.00
N ALA A 683 -5.28 -21.79 -17.61
CA ALA A 683 -6.54 -21.24 -17.14
C ALA A 683 -6.88 -21.72 -15.70
N THR A 684 -7.29 -20.77 -14.86
CA THR A 684 -7.74 -20.99 -13.48
C THR A 684 -9.25 -20.77 -13.39
N LYS A 685 -9.92 -21.44 -12.44
CA LYS A 685 -11.38 -21.28 -12.23
C LYS A 685 -11.74 -19.91 -11.63
N THR A 686 -10.81 -19.32 -10.91
CA THR A 686 -10.90 -18.01 -10.28
C THR A 686 -9.72 -17.15 -10.74
N ASN A 687 -9.81 -15.83 -10.60
CA ASN A 687 -8.69 -14.94 -10.86
C ASN A 687 -8.55 -13.94 -9.71
N TYR A 688 -7.72 -14.28 -8.72
CA TYR A 688 -7.38 -13.40 -7.62
C TYR A 688 -6.03 -12.71 -7.88
N SER A 689 -5.95 -11.45 -7.50
CA SER A 689 -4.71 -10.68 -7.46
C SER A 689 -3.88 -11.06 -6.22
N THR A 690 -2.57 -10.80 -6.29
CA THR A 690 -1.65 -11.02 -5.16
C THR A 690 -2.10 -10.26 -3.91
N LEU A 691 -2.52 -9.00 -4.08
CA LEU A 691 -2.96 -8.16 -2.98
C LEU A 691 -4.24 -8.70 -2.32
N GLU A 692 -5.21 -9.17 -3.11
CA GLU A 692 -6.43 -9.80 -2.57
C GLU A 692 -6.11 -11.03 -1.71
N VAL A 693 -5.23 -11.91 -2.18
CA VAL A 693 -4.84 -13.13 -1.44
C VAL A 693 -4.11 -12.75 -0.16
N ALA A 694 -3.14 -11.82 -0.24
CA ALA A 694 -2.38 -11.35 0.91
C ALA A 694 -3.28 -10.70 1.97
N TRP A 695 -4.14 -9.77 1.55
CA TRP A 695 -5.09 -9.09 2.43
C TRP A 695 -6.05 -10.07 3.10
N PHE A 696 -6.54 -11.07 2.36
CA PHE A 696 -7.43 -12.08 2.90
C PHE A 696 -6.75 -12.93 3.98
N ILE A 697 -5.54 -13.42 3.73
CA ILE A 697 -4.78 -14.24 4.70
C ILE A 697 -4.46 -13.43 5.95
N ALA A 698 -4.04 -12.17 5.80
CA ALA A 698 -3.73 -11.29 6.93
C ALA A 698 -4.94 -11.09 7.85
N ASN A 699 -6.13 -10.84 7.29
CA ASN A 699 -7.36 -10.70 8.09
C ASN A 699 -7.75 -12.02 8.78
N GLY A 700 -7.57 -13.15 8.11
CA GLY A 700 -7.82 -14.45 8.73
C GLY A 700 -6.86 -14.77 9.88
N LEU A 701 -5.57 -14.45 9.74
CA LEU A 701 -4.61 -14.57 10.83
C LEU A 701 -4.93 -13.63 11.98
N ALA A 702 -5.32 -12.38 11.70
CA ALA A 702 -5.72 -11.43 12.73
C ALA A 702 -6.93 -11.95 13.55
N ASP A 703 -7.92 -12.55 12.90
CA ASP A 703 -9.05 -13.18 13.59
C ASP A 703 -8.63 -14.42 14.40
N ILE A 704 -7.77 -15.30 13.85
CA ILE A 704 -7.26 -16.50 14.55
C ILE A 704 -6.47 -16.09 15.80
N HIS A 705 -5.53 -15.15 15.66
CA HIS A 705 -4.68 -14.65 16.74
C HIS A 705 -5.49 -13.86 17.76
N GLY A 706 -6.44 -13.03 17.31
CA GLY A 706 -7.38 -12.30 18.17
C GLY A 706 -8.28 -13.22 18.99
N GLY A 707 -8.57 -14.43 18.48
CA GLY A 707 -9.24 -15.50 19.21
C GLY A 707 -8.35 -16.27 20.20
N GLY A 708 -7.05 -15.93 20.28
CA GLY A 708 -6.08 -16.59 21.16
C GLY A 708 -5.49 -17.89 20.59
N TYR A 709 -5.70 -18.18 19.29
CA TYR A 709 -5.22 -19.40 18.65
C TYR A 709 -4.02 -19.12 17.73
N ILE A 710 -3.22 -20.14 17.47
CA ILE A 710 -2.10 -20.13 16.52
C ILE A 710 -2.44 -21.16 15.43
N HIS A 711 -2.29 -20.81 14.16
CA HIS A 711 -2.61 -21.68 13.03
C HIS A 711 -1.66 -22.89 12.93
N ARG A 712 -0.35 -22.69 13.15
CA ARG A 712 0.72 -23.72 13.23
C ARG A 712 1.07 -24.47 11.94
N ASP A 713 0.21 -24.45 10.92
CA ASP A 713 0.46 -25.10 9.62
C ASP A 713 0.04 -24.19 8.45
N LEU A 714 0.36 -22.90 8.52
CA LEU A 714 -0.02 -21.98 7.44
C LEU A 714 0.88 -22.20 6.23
N LYS A 715 0.29 -22.50 5.07
CA LYS A 715 1.00 -22.74 3.80
C LYS A 715 0.04 -22.59 2.62
N SER A 716 0.56 -22.36 1.42
CA SER A 716 -0.28 -22.17 0.22
C SER A 716 -1.23 -23.35 -0.08
N PRO A 717 -0.90 -24.64 0.17
CA PRO A 717 -1.89 -25.73 0.06
C PRO A 717 -3.08 -25.66 1.03
N ASN A 718 -2.93 -24.92 2.14
CA ASN A 718 -3.96 -24.77 3.16
C ASN A 718 -4.83 -23.52 2.94
N ILE A 719 -4.59 -22.76 1.87
CA ILE A 719 -5.46 -21.67 1.44
C ILE A 719 -6.37 -22.19 0.33
N LEU A 720 -7.64 -22.41 0.65
CA LEU A 720 -8.63 -22.96 -0.29
C LEU A 720 -9.35 -21.85 -1.03
N LEU A 721 -9.65 -22.10 -2.30
CA LEU A 721 -10.25 -21.15 -3.24
C LEU A 721 -11.64 -21.61 -3.65
N SER A 722 -12.57 -20.67 -3.84
CA SER A 722 -13.91 -20.97 -4.34
C SER A 722 -14.41 -19.90 -5.33
N THR A 723 -15.08 -20.36 -6.38
CA THR A 723 -15.80 -19.47 -7.31
C THR A 723 -17.01 -18.78 -6.68
N THR A 724 -17.48 -19.29 -5.53
CA THR A 724 -18.75 -18.91 -4.91
C THR A 724 -18.61 -18.39 -3.47
N HIS A 725 -17.62 -18.87 -2.72
CA HIS A 725 -17.43 -18.58 -1.28
C HIS A 725 -16.12 -17.83 -0.99
N TYR A 726 -15.49 -17.24 -2.02
CA TYR A 726 -14.19 -16.57 -1.95
C TYR A 726 -13.08 -17.53 -1.45
N MET A 727 -12.07 -17.01 -0.76
CA MET A 727 -10.96 -17.80 -0.21
C MET A 727 -11.30 -18.28 1.21
N LYS A 728 -10.60 -19.29 1.72
CA LYS A 728 -10.67 -19.76 3.12
C LYS A 728 -9.33 -20.31 3.60
N ILE A 729 -8.93 -19.94 4.82
CA ILE A 729 -7.81 -20.58 5.53
C ILE A 729 -8.30 -21.91 6.12
N ALA A 730 -7.64 -23.01 5.79
CA ALA A 730 -7.99 -24.36 6.21
C ALA A 730 -6.85 -25.04 6.99
N ASP A 731 -7.17 -26.18 7.63
CA ASP A 731 -6.19 -27.05 8.30
C ASP A 731 -5.34 -26.32 9.38
N THR A 732 -6.01 -25.80 10.42
CA THR A 732 -5.33 -25.35 11.64
C THR A 732 -4.62 -26.55 12.27
N GLY A 733 -3.29 -26.57 12.30
CA GLY A 733 -2.42 -27.70 12.62
C GLY A 733 -2.42 -28.14 14.10
N LEU A 734 -3.59 -28.27 14.71
CA LEU A 734 -3.76 -28.56 16.14
C LEU A 734 -3.51 -30.03 16.52
N THR A 735 -3.34 -30.92 15.55
CA THR A 735 -3.03 -32.35 15.74
C THR A 735 -1.54 -32.68 15.69
N ARG A 736 -0.66 -31.68 15.47
CA ARG A 736 0.79 -31.88 15.53
C ARG A 736 1.27 -31.66 16.95
N ASP A 737 1.18 -32.69 17.78
CA ASP A 737 2.02 -32.74 18.98
C ASP A 737 3.48 -32.92 18.57
N ILE A 738 4.35 -32.19 19.26
CA ILE A 738 5.77 -31.95 18.94
C ILE A 738 6.64 -33.23 19.01
N TYR A 739 6.05 -34.42 19.21
CA TYR A 739 6.80 -35.66 19.32
C TYR A 739 6.12 -36.82 18.58
N ASN A 740 6.88 -37.39 17.63
CA ASN A 740 6.63 -38.63 16.87
C ASN A 740 5.63 -38.46 15.72
N THR A 741 6.04 -38.41 14.45
CA THR A 741 6.77 -39.48 13.76
C THR A 741 7.31 -38.91 12.45
N MET A 742 8.60 -39.15 12.15
CA MET A 742 9.13 -38.95 10.81
C MET A 742 8.39 -39.87 9.83
N THR A 743 7.38 -39.35 9.13
CA THR A 743 6.85 -39.98 7.93
C THR A 743 7.35 -39.23 6.71
N GLN A 744 8.10 -39.96 5.89
CA GLN A 744 8.73 -39.55 4.65
C GLN A 744 7.75 -38.78 3.75
N GLY A 745 7.91 -37.45 3.77
CA GLY A 745 7.27 -36.53 2.85
C GLY A 745 8.06 -35.24 2.94
N VAL A 746 8.93 -35.00 1.95
CA VAL A 746 9.94 -33.91 1.87
C VAL A 746 9.30 -32.50 1.81
N SER A 747 8.00 -32.37 2.09
CA SER A 747 7.16 -31.21 1.74
C SER A 747 6.70 -30.32 2.91
N VAL A 748 7.08 -30.57 4.17
CA VAL A 748 6.39 -29.91 5.31
C VAL A 748 7.18 -28.78 5.98
N PHE A 749 8.50 -28.68 5.80
CA PHE A 749 9.31 -27.68 6.53
C PHE A 749 9.47 -26.33 5.84
N SER A 750 9.09 -26.21 4.56
CA SER A 750 9.42 -25.02 3.75
C SER A 750 8.70 -23.73 4.16
N TRP A 751 7.64 -23.82 4.97
CA TRP A 751 6.91 -22.66 5.51
C TRP A 751 7.12 -22.50 7.02
N VAL A 752 7.89 -23.38 7.65
CA VAL A 752 8.05 -23.42 9.10
C VAL A 752 9.13 -22.41 9.49
N ALA A 753 8.83 -21.62 10.52
CA ALA A 753 9.76 -20.63 11.04
C ALA A 753 11.04 -21.28 11.59
N PRO A 754 12.24 -20.68 11.39
CA PRO A 754 13.51 -21.26 11.83
C PRO A 754 13.56 -21.61 13.33
N GLU A 755 12.95 -20.79 14.18
CA GLU A 755 12.88 -21.02 15.62
C GLU A 755 12.11 -22.31 15.94
N VAL A 756 11.00 -22.56 15.23
CA VAL A 756 10.22 -23.79 15.40
C VAL A 756 11.00 -25.01 14.91
N LEU A 757 11.76 -24.88 13.82
CA LEU A 757 12.65 -25.96 13.35
C LEU A 757 13.78 -26.26 14.35
N SER A 758 14.21 -25.26 15.12
CA SER A 758 15.24 -25.42 16.16
C SER A 758 14.72 -26.04 17.47
N GLY A 759 13.41 -26.31 17.56
CA GLY A 759 12.77 -26.95 18.71
C GLY A 759 12.06 -25.98 19.65
N ASP A 760 11.94 -24.69 19.30
CA ASP A 760 11.14 -23.73 20.06
C ASP A 760 9.64 -23.96 19.86
N ASN A 761 8.83 -23.43 20.79
CA ASN A 761 7.37 -23.52 20.72
C ASN A 761 6.81 -22.63 19.61
N TYR A 762 5.76 -23.12 18.94
CA TYR A 762 4.97 -22.31 18.02
C TYR A 762 4.43 -21.03 18.69
N SER A 763 4.60 -19.89 18.02
CA SER A 763 4.15 -18.57 18.46
C SER A 763 3.32 -17.88 17.37
N TYR A 764 2.70 -16.74 17.68
CA TYR A 764 2.06 -15.90 16.65
C TYR A 764 3.07 -15.47 15.57
N SER A 765 4.30 -15.15 15.96
CA SER A 765 5.38 -14.78 15.03
C SER A 765 5.70 -15.89 14.03
N ALA A 766 5.58 -17.17 14.43
CA ALA A 766 5.80 -18.29 13.53
C ALA A 766 4.74 -18.34 12.40
N ASP A 767 3.47 -18.03 12.69
CA ASP A 767 2.44 -17.91 11.65
C ASP A 767 2.70 -16.71 10.72
N ILE A 768 3.20 -15.60 11.27
CA ILE A 768 3.57 -14.40 10.48
C ILE A 768 4.74 -14.71 9.55
N TYR A 769 5.72 -15.50 10.00
CA TYR A 769 6.79 -16.00 9.14
C TYR A 769 6.23 -16.84 7.98
N SER A 770 5.39 -17.82 8.29
CA SER A 770 4.74 -18.66 7.26
C SER A 770 3.94 -17.83 6.27
N PHE A 771 3.27 -16.77 6.73
CA PHE A 771 2.58 -15.83 5.86
C PHE A 771 3.55 -15.08 4.96
N GLY A 772 4.67 -14.59 5.50
CA GLY A 772 5.75 -13.99 4.71
C GLY A 772 6.27 -14.91 3.59
N VAL A 773 6.41 -16.21 3.89
CA VAL A 773 6.77 -17.21 2.87
C VAL A 773 5.70 -17.29 1.77
N ILE A 774 4.41 -17.31 2.11
CA ILE A 774 3.33 -17.28 1.11
C ILE A 774 3.37 -16.00 0.27
N LEU A 775 3.72 -14.84 0.85
CA LEU A 775 3.89 -13.59 0.08
C LEU A 775 4.99 -13.73 -0.97
N THR A 776 6.12 -14.39 -0.64
CA THR A 776 7.17 -14.68 -1.63
C THR A 776 6.69 -15.64 -2.73
N GLU A 777 5.84 -16.62 -2.42
CA GLU A 777 5.23 -17.48 -3.44
C GLU A 777 4.26 -16.71 -4.34
N LEU A 778 3.52 -15.75 -3.81
CA LEU A 778 2.60 -14.92 -4.59
C LEU A 778 3.33 -13.99 -5.55
N ASP A 779 4.50 -13.49 -5.17
CA ASP A 779 5.36 -12.64 -6.00
C ASP A 779 6.11 -13.46 -7.06
N THR A 780 6.76 -14.55 -6.65
CA THR A 780 7.62 -15.36 -7.53
C THR A 780 6.85 -16.41 -8.35
N LEU A 781 5.61 -16.74 -7.95
CA LEU A 781 4.83 -17.90 -8.42
C LEU A 781 5.52 -19.25 -8.20
N ASN A 782 6.67 -19.30 -7.54
CA ASN A 782 7.46 -20.50 -7.31
C ASN A 782 7.22 -21.04 -5.90
N ARG A 783 7.71 -22.26 -5.64
CA ARG A 783 7.75 -22.82 -4.28
C ARG A 783 8.86 -22.16 -3.47
N PRO A 784 8.76 -22.13 -2.14
CA PRO A 784 9.86 -21.66 -1.30
C PRO A 784 11.13 -22.45 -1.61
N TYR A 785 12.27 -21.76 -1.69
CA TYR A 785 13.60 -22.35 -1.94
C TYR A 785 13.78 -23.04 -3.31
N PHE A 786 13.00 -22.69 -4.34
CA PHE A 786 13.08 -23.31 -5.68
C PHE A 786 14.46 -23.19 -6.35
N ASP A 787 15.23 -22.18 -5.99
CA ASP A 787 16.56 -21.82 -6.51
C ASP A 787 17.72 -22.36 -5.64
N SER A 788 17.39 -22.91 -4.47
CA SER A 788 18.38 -23.49 -3.58
C SER A 788 18.78 -24.90 -4.01
N LYS A 789 20.06 -25.24 -3.88
CA LYS A 789 20.56 -26.62 -4.04
C LYS A 789 20.03 -27.61 -2.98
N LEU A 790 19.14 -27.17 -2.09
CA LEU A 790 18.35 -28.03 -1.20
C LEU A 790 17.20 -28.74 -1.93
N SER A 791 17.05 -28.54 -3.24
CA SER A 791 16.25 -29.41 -4.12
C SER A 791 16.86 -30.83 -4.20
N ILE A 792 16.82 -31.56 -3.10
CA ILE A 792 17.16 -32.98 -3.07
C ILE A 792 15.85 -33.74 -3.31
N CYS A 793 15.74 -34.24 -4.54
CA CYS A 793 14.83 -35.28 -5.03
C CYS A 793 13.32 -35.00 -4.92
N GLU A 794 12.72 -34.65 -6.06
CA GLU A 794 11.32 -35.02 -6.37
C GLU A 794 11.11 -36.53 -6.31
#